data_AF-A0A8S9RGG6-F1
#
_entry.id   AF-A0A8S9RGG6-F1
#
_cell.length_a   1.000
_cell.length_b   1.000
_cell.length_c   1.000
_cell.angle_alpha   90.00
_cell.angle_beta   90.00
_cell.angle_gamma   90.00
#
_symmetry.space_group_name_H-M   'P 1'
#
loop_
_entity.id
_entity.type
_entity.pdbx_description
1 polymer ?
#
loop_
_entity_poly.entity_id
_entity_poly.type
_entity_poly.pdbx_seq_one_letter_code
_entity_poly.pdbx_strand_id
1 'polypeptide(L)'
;MDVKKFKLGDPKTYHYLNQSKCLALESINDAEEYHATRKAMDVVGISSEEQDAIFRVVASILHLGNIEFGKGKEIDSSVPRDEKSWFHLKTAAELLMCDAKSLEDSLCKRIMATRDETITKDLDPEAATLSRDALAKVMYSRLFDWLVEKINSSIGQDPESKYLIGVLDIYGFESFKTNSFEQFCINLTNEKLQQHFNQHVFKMEQEEYKKEAINWSYIEFVDNQDILDLIEKKPGGIIALLDEACMFPRSTHETFAQKLYQTYKNHKRFTKPKLARSDFTICHYAGDVTYQTELFLDKNKDYVIAEHQALLNASTCSFVANLFPPAPDDSKQSKFSSIGTRFKQQLVSLLEILNTTEPHYIRCIKPNNLLKPGIFENKNVLQQLRCGGVMEAIRISCAGYPTRKHFDEFLNRFSILAPQVVDKNSDEPAACKKLLDKAGLEGYQIGKTKVFLRAGQMADLDTRRTEILGRSASIIQRKVRSYLAKKTFMQLRSSATQIQAVCRGYLGRGVYESKRREAAALKIQRDLRKFLARKAYTEMFSATVSIQAGMRGMVSRKELSFRRKTKAATIIQNRCRVFLARLHYRKLRKAAITTQCAWRGKVARKELKNLKMAAKQTGALQEAKNKLEKQVEELTWRLQLEKRMRTDLEEAKKQENAKYEASLEEIQNKFKETEALLIKEREAAKEVSEVLPIIKEVPVVDQELMEKLTNENEKLKGMVSSLETKIDETAKELQETSRISQDRLKQALKAESKVEKLKTAMQRRRKPLIMSRNKGLAEQDLSKLDVTVLHPLSPEVISRQATINIGTIGHVAHGKSTVVKAISGVQTVRFKNELERNITIKLGYANAKIYKCEDDKCPRPMCYKAYGSGKEDTPNCDVPGFENAKMKLLRHVSFVDCPGHDILMATMLNGAAIMDGALLLIAANETCPQPQTSEHLAAVEIMQLKHIIILQNKIDLIQENVAINQHEAIQKFIMNTVADGAPIVPVSAQLKYNIDVVCEYIVKKIPIPKRNFVSPPNMIVIRSFDVNKPGFEVDDIKGGVAGGSILRGVLKVNQLIEIRPGIVVKDERGNPKCTPIYSRIISLYAEQNELQFAVPGGLIGVGTTMDPTLTRADRLVGQVLGEIGSLPDVFVELEVNFFLLRRLLGVRTKGSEKQGKVSKLTKGEILMLNIGSMSTGAKVVGVKNDLAKLQLTAPVCTSKGEKVALSRRVEKHWRLIGWGQIQAGTTIEVPPSPF
;
A
#
# COMPACT_ATOMS: atom_id res chain seq x y z
N MET A 1 -60.95 -15.88 -2.71
CA MET A 1 -62.28 -16.15 -3.28
C MET A 1 -62.20 -16.33 -4.79
N ASP A 2 -61.43 -15.49 -5.49
CA ASP A 2 -61.36 -15.49 -6.97
C ASP A 2 -60.80 -16.77 -7.60
N VAL A 3 -59.84 -17.45 -6.96
CA VAL A 3 -59.31 -18.75 -7.42
C VAL A 3 -60.40 -19.82 -7.55
N LYS A 4 -61.35 -19.84 -6.59
CA LYS A 4 -62.51 -20.76 -6.63
C LYS A 4 -63.54 -20.33 -7.66
N LYS A 5 -63.74 -19.01 -7.85
CA LYS A 5 -64.70 -18.42 -8.78
C LYS A 5 -64.34 -18.69 -10.24
N PHE A 6 -63.04 -18.62 -10.57
CA PHE A 6 -62.54 -18.82 -11.93
C PHE A 6 -61.95 -20.23 -12.18
N LYS A 7 -62.10 -21.16 -11.22
CA LYS A 7 -61.60 -22.55 -11.29
C LYS A 7 -60.10 -22.64 -11.64
N LEU A 8 -59.29 -21.74 -11.08
CA LEU A 8 -57.88 -21.61 -11.39
C LEU A 8 -57.00 -22.57 -10.56
N GLY A 9 -55.96 -23.13 -11.20
CA GLY A 9 -54.95 -24.00 -10.59
C GLY A 9 -53.58 -23.34 -10.39
N ASP A 10 -52.54 -24.14 -10.10
CA ASP A 10 -51.15 -23.67 -10.04
C ASP A 10 -50.67 -23.23 -11.44
N PRO A 11 -49.88 -22.13 -11.58
CA PRO A 11 -49.36 -21.66 -12.87
C PRO A 11 -48.70 -22.74 -13.72
N LYS A 12 -48.08 -23.76 -13.10
CA LYS A 12 -47.45 -24.92 -13.79
C LYS A 12 -48.43 -25.72 -14.65
N THR A 13 -49.70 -25.71 -14.27
CA THR A 13 -50.74 -26.49 -14.93
C THR A 13 -51.19 -25.88 -16.25
N TYR A 14 -50.85 -24.61 -16.52
CA TYR A 14 -51.28 -23.90 -17.72
C TYR A 14 -50.21 -23.90 -18.81
N HIS A 15 -50.57 -24.36 -20.00
CA HIS A 15 -49.69 -24.48 -21.16
C HIS A 15 -49.05 -23.14 -21.56
N TYR A 16 -49.81 -22.05 -21.55
CA TYR A 16 -49.27 -20.73 -21.91
C TYR A 16 -48.30 -20.14 -20.88
N LEU A 17 -48.28 -20.65 -19.64
CA LEU A 17 -47.42 -20.14 -18.57
C LEU A 17 -46.18 -21.03 -18.34
N ASN A 18 -46.23 -22.32 -18.71
CA ASN A 18 -45.17 -23.27 -18.38
C ASN A 18 -44.06 -23.43 -19.44
N GLN A 19 -44.27 -22.92 -20.66
CA GLN A 19 -43.32 -23.07 -21.79
C GLN A 19 -41.94 -22.44 -21.53
N SER A 20 -41.89 -21.34 -20.78
CA SER A 20 -40.65 -20.61 -20.49
C SER A 20 -39.82 -21.25 -19.35
N LYS A 21 -40.40 -22.21 -18.61
CA LYS A 21 -39.85 -22.81 -17.38
C LYS A 21 -39.55 -21.80 -16.25
N CYS A 22 -39.95 -20.54 -16.39
CA CYS A 22 -39.79 -19.50 -15.37
C CYS A 22 -41.15 -19.20 -14.74
N LEU A 23 -41.30 -19.53 -13.45
CA LEU A 23 -42.61 -19.49 -12.76
C LEU A 23 -42.64 -18.52 -11.58
N ALA A 24 -41.48 -18.05 -11.12
CA ALA A 24 -41.37 -17.09 -10.01
C ALA A 24 -40.13 -16.22 -10.22
N LEU A 25 -40.26 -14.93 -9.93
CA LEU A 25 -39.15 -13.97 -9.90
C LEU A 25 -38.75 -13.74 -8.43
N GLU A 26 -37.45 -13.81 -8.12
CA GLU A 26 -36.96 -13.77 -6.73
C GLU A 26 -37.32 -12.48 -5.95
N SER A 27 -37.73 -11.41 -6.62
CA SER A 27 -37.95 -10.08 -6.02
C SER A 27 -39.36 -9.52 -6.17
N ILE A 28 -40.28 -10.23 -6.83
CA ILE A 28 -41.65 -9.73 -7.09
C ILE A 28 -42.66 -10.71 -6.51
N ASN A 29 -43.63 -10.18 -5.77
CA ASN A 29 -44.75 -10.96 -5.24
C ASN A 29 -46.00 -10.70 -6.11
N ASP A 30 -46.33 -11.65 -6.99
CA ASP A 30 -47.44 -11.52 -7.93
C ASP A 30 -48.81 -11.28 -7.24
N ALA A 31 -48.96 -11.73 -5.98
CA ALA A 31 -50.17 -11.49 -5.20
C ALA A 31 -50.33 -10.01 -4.80
N GLU A 32 -49.23 -9.33 -4.45
CA GLU A 32 -49.24 -7.90 -4.12
C GLU A 32 -49.50 -7.06 -5.37
N GLU A 33 -48.88 -7.41 -6.50
CA GLU A 33 -49.10 -6.76 -7.80
C GLU A 33 -50.54 -6.94 -8.30
N TYR A 34 -51.15 -8.10 -8.09
CA TYR A 34 -52.57 -8.32 -8.39
C TYR A 34 -53.48 -7.37 -7.60
N HIS A 35 -53.21 -7.18 -6.30
CA HIS A 35 -53.96 -6.24 -5.48
C HIS A 35 -53.72 -4.79 -5.90
N ALA A 36 -52.48 -4.43 -6.28
CA ALA A 36 -52.16 -3.11 -6.80
C ALA A 36 -52.88 -2.84 -8.13
N THR A 37 -52.95 -3.83 -9.01
CA THR A 37 -53.62 -3.76 -10.32
C THR A 37 -55.13 -3.52 -10.15
N ARG A 38 -55.80 -4.25 -9.24
CA ARG A 38 -57.23 -4.00 -8.94
C ARG A 38 -57.48 -2.59 -8.42
N LYS A 39 -56.65 -2.11 -7.49
CA LYS A 39 -56.75 -0.72 -7.00
C LYS A 39 -56.55 0.29 -8.13
N ALA A 40 -55.64 0.04 -9.06
CA ALA A 40 -55.43 0.91 -10.21
C ALA A 40 -56.66 0.92 -11.15
N MET A 41 -57.29 -0.24 -11.37
CA MET A 41 -58.53 -0.35 -12.15
C MET A 41 -59.70 0.40 -11.49
N ASP A 42 -59.81 0.34 -10.15
CA ASP A 42 -60.80 1.13 -9.39
C ASP A 42 -60.60 2.65 -9.59
N VAL A 43 -59.35 3.12 -9.57
CA VAL A 43 -59.00 4.54 -9.74
C VAL A 43 -59.32 5.06 -11.14
N VAL A 44 -59.13 4.23 -12.17
CA VAL A 44 -59.48 4.53 -13.58
C VAL A 44 -61.01 4.49 -13.80
N GLY A 45 -61.80 4.08 -12.81
CA GLY A 45 -63.25 4.02 -12.92
C GLY A 45 -63.76 2.77 -13.65
N ILE A 46 -63.01 1.67 -13.62
CA ILE A 46 -63.47 0.37 -14.08
C ILE A 46 -64.25 -0.29 -12.94
N SER A 47 -65.53 -0.54 -13.16
CA SER A 47 -66.42 -1.11 -12.13
C SER A 47 -66.00 -2.53 -11.71
N SER A 48 -66.40 -2.95 -10.50
CA SER A 48 -66.14 -4.30 -10.01
C SER A 48 -66.69 -5.40 -10.95
N GLU A 49 -67.82 -5.13 -11.60
CA GLU A 49 -68.43 -6.03 -12.60
C GLU A 49 -67.58 -6.14 -13.87
N GLU A 50 -67.06 -5.01 -14.38
CA GLU A 50 -66.13 -4.99 -15.53
C GLU A 50 -64.78 -5.65 -15.16
N GLN A 51 -64.25 -5.41 -13.96
CA GLN A 51 -63.03 -6.08 -13.47
C GLN A 51 -63.19 -7.60 -13.43
N ASP A 52 -64.31 -8.08 -12.88
CA ASP A 52 -64.62 -9.50 -12.86
C ASP A 52 -64.77 -10.08 -14.27
N ALA A 53 -65.31 -9.31 -15.22
CA ALA A 53 -65.41 -9.71 -16.62
C ALA A 53 -64.03 -9.80 -17.30
N ILE A 54 -63.13 -8.83 -17.05
CA ILE A 54 -61.74 -8.85 -17.52
C ILE A 54 -61.03 -10.12 -17.03
N PHE A 55 -61.06 -10.37 -15.72
CA PHE A 55 -60.41 -11.56 -15.15
C PHE A 55 -61.05 -12.87 -15.61
N ARG A 56 -62.35 -12.87 -15.91
CA ARG A 56 -63.04 -14.02 -16.49
C ARG A 56 -62.54 -14.34 -17.91
N VAL A 57 -62.32 -13.33 -18.75
CA VAL A 57 -61.75 -13.49 -20.10
C VAL A 57 -60.30 -13.95 -20.03
N VAL A 58 -59.49 -13.42 -19.10
CA VAL A 58 -58.11 -13.89 -18.91
C VAL A 58 -58.09 -15.34 -18.43
N ALA A 59 -58.97 -15.72 -17.49
CA ALA A 59 -59.09 -17.09 -17.02
C ALA A 59 -59.54 -18.06 -18.14
N SER A 60 -60.45 -17.65 -19.02
CA SER A 60 -60.87 -18.47 -20.15
C SER A 60 -59.74 -18.69 -21.16
N ILE A 61 -58.90 -17.69 -21.43
CA ILE A 61 -57.69 -17.81 -22.26
C ILE A 61 -56.73 -18.86 -21.68
N LEU A 62 -56.50 -18.85 -20.36
CA LEU A 62 -55.64 -19.83 -19.70
C LEU A 62 -56.18 -21.26 -19.84
N HIS A 63 -57.50 -21.45 -19.65
CA HIS A 63 -58.14 -22.75 -19.84
C HIS A 63 -58.14 -23.21 -21.30
N LEU A 64 -58.33 -22.30 -22.27
CA LEU A 64 -58.24 -22.62 -23.69
C LEU A 64 -56.87 -23.20 -24.05
N GLY A 65 -55.77 -22.64 -23.54
CA GLY A 65 -54.42 -23.12 -23.83
C GLY A 65 -54.14 -24.57 -23.41
N ASN A 66 -54.93 -25.12 -22.48
CA ASN A 66 -54.81 -26.50 -22.00
C ASN A 66 -55.62 -27.52 -22.82
N ILE A 67 -56.34 -27.07 -23.86
CA ILE A 67 -57.08 -27.98 -24.74
C ILE A 67 -56.07 -28.64 -25.69
N GLU A 68 -55.85 -29.94 -25.52
CA GLU A 68 -55.10 -30.77 -26.47
C GLU A 68 -56.04 -31.47 -27.46
N PHE A 69 -55.69 -31.44 -28.74
CA PHE A 69 -56.41 -32.10 -29.82
C PHE A 69 -55.73 -33.41 -30.23
N GLY A 70 -56.51 -34.48 -30.43
CA GLY A 70 -56.11 -35.76 -30.97
C GLY A 70 -56.73 -36.01 -32.34
N LYS A 71 -56.23 -37.03 -33.05
CA LYS A 71 -56.82 -37.48 -34.32
C LYS A 71 -58.19 -38.12 -34.07
N GLY A 72 -59.20 -37.68 -34.82
CA GLY A 72 -60.56 -38.22 -34.77
C GLY A 72 -60.74 -39.52 -35.55
N LYS A 73 -62.00 -39.87 -35.86
CA LYS A 73 -62.35 -41.12 -36.57
C LYS A 73 -62.02 -41.06 -38.08
N GLU A 74 -61.96 -39.88 -38.67
CA GLU A 74 -61.53 -39.64 -40.05
C GLU A 74 -60.11 -39.07 -40.10
N ILE A 75 -59.39 -39.30 -41.21
CA ILE A 75 -57.95 -38.98 -41.37
C ILE A 75 -57.65 -37.48 -41.14
N ASP A 76 -58.60 -36.60 -41.48
CA ASP A 76 -58.48 -35.14 -41.39
C ASP A 76 -59.32 -34.52 -40.24
N SER A 77 -59.90 -35.34 -39.36
CA SER A 77 -60.75 -34.87 -38.24
C SER A 77 -59.97 -34.73 -36.93
N SER A 78 -60.32 -33.74 -36.11
CA SER A 78 -59.74 -33.51 -34.78
C SER A 78 -60.80 -33.52 -33.68
N VAL A 79 -60.45 -34.07 -32.52
CA VAL A 79 -61.31 -34.14 -31.32
C VAL A 79 -60.46 -33.86 -30.08
N PRO A 80 -60.97 -33.22 -29.01
CA PRO A 80 -60.24 -33.09 -27.76
C PRO A 80 -59.75 -34.45 -27.22
N ARG A 81 -58.46 -34.53 -26.87
CA ARG A 81 -57.72 -35.78 -26.62
C ARG A 81 -58.13 -36.53 -25.34
N ASP A 82 -58.33 -35.81 -24.24
CA ASP A 82 -58.51 -36.36 -22.88
C ASP A 82 -59.73 -35.76 -22.16
N GLU A 83 -60.22 -36.45 -21.10
CA GLU A 83 -61.26 -35.92 -20.20
C GLU A 83 -60.86 -34.58 -19.55
N LYS A 84 -59.55 -34.34 -19.37
CA LYS A 84 -59.00 -33.06 -18.89
C LYS A 84 -59.16 -31.93 -19.91
N SER A 85 -58.95 -32.21 -21.20
CA SER A 85 -59.19 -31.25 -22.28
C SER A 85 -60.68 -30.91 -22.38
N TRP A 86 -61.56 -31.91 -22.21
CA TRP A 86 -63.01 -31.71 -22.12
C TRP A 86 -63.44 -30.86 -20.93
N PHE A 87 -62.82 -31.05 -19.76
CA PHE A 87 -63.04 -30.20 -18.60
C PHE A 87 -62.65 -28.74 -18.87
N HIS A 88 -61.48 -28.52 -19.49
CA HIS A 88 -61.00 -27.18 -19.82
C HIS A 88 -61.83 -26.49 -20.90
N LEU A 89 -62.30 -27.23 -21.92
CA LEU A 89 -63.21 -26.72 -22.95
C LEU A 89 -64.56 -26.30 -22.36
N LYS A 90 -65.16 -27.14 -21.52
CA LYS A 90 -66.42 -26.81 -20.82
C LYS A 90 -66.24 -25.60 -19.88
N THR A 91 -65.12 -25.53 -19.18
CA THR A 91 -64.81 -24.40 -18.27
C THR A 91 -64.58 -23.11 -19.06
N ALA A 92 -63.87 -23.16 -20.19
CA ALA A 92 -63.69 -21.99 -21.06
C ALA A 92 -65.02 -21.49 -21.64
N ALA A 93 -65.91 -22.41 -22.06
CA ALA A 93 -67.24 -22.07 -22.54
C ALA A 93 -68.13 -21.45 -21.45
N GLU A 94 -68.08 -21.97 -20.22
CA GLU A 94 -68.79 -21.42 -19.05
C GLU A 94 -68.29 -20.01 -18.69
N LEU A 95 -66.97 -19.79 -18.73
CA LEU A 95 -66.37 -18.47 -18.46
C LEU A 95 -66.66 -17.47 -19.58
N LEU A 96 -66.68 -17.89 -20.85
CA LEU A 96 -67.06 -17.04 -21.98
C LEU A 96 -68.59 -16.90 -22.14
N MET A 97 -69.37 -17.64 -21.35
CA MET A 97 -70.84 -17.72 -21.42
C MET A 97 -71.36 -18.02 -22.83
N CYS A 98 -70.69 -18.96 -23.51
CA CYS A 98 -71.04 -19.47 -24.83
C CYS A 98 -71.37 -20.97 -24.78
N ASP A 99 -72.01 -21.48 -25.84
CA ASP A 99 -72.30 -22.90 -25.94
C ASP A 99 -71.03 -23.72 -26.19
N ALA A 100 -70.82 -24.78 -25.41
CA ALA A 100 -69.61 -25.59 -25.44
C ALA A 100 -69.44 -26.35 -26.78
N LYS A 101 -70.54 -26.75 -27.41
CA LYS A 101 -70.51 -27.46 -28.69
C LYS A 101 -70.17 -26.52 -29.85
N SER A 102 -70.68 -25.30 -29.78
CA SER A 102 -70.38 -24.23 -30.74
C SER A 102 -68.91 -23.78 -30.65
N LEU A 103 -68.32 -23.76 -29.44
CA LEU A 103 -66.88 -23.53 -29.23
C LEU A 103 -66.02 -24.69 -29.75
N GLU A 104 -66.45 -25.94 -29.59
CA GLU A 104 -65.78 -27.11 -30.16
C GLU A 104 -65.79 -27.06 -31.70
N ASP A 105 -66.95 -26.76 -32.29
CA ASP A 105 -67.12 -26.67 -33.75
C ASP A 105 -66.28 -25.53 -34.34
N SER A 106 -66.13 -24.37 -33.67
CA SER A 106 -65.30 -23.27 -34.18
C SER A 106 -63.79 -23.59 -34.14
N LEU A 107 -63.36 -24.50 -33.26
CA LEU A 107 -61.96 -24.90 -33.13
C LEU A 107 -61.60 -26.04 -34.10
N CYS A 108 -62.53 -26.98 -34.33
CA CYS A 108 -62.28 -28.21 -35.08
C CYS A 108 -62.78 -28.16 -36.53
N LYS A 109 -63.65 -27.21 -36.90
CA LYS A 109 -64.24 -27.09 -38.24
C LYS A 109 -63.99 -25.71 -38.83
N ARG A 110 -63.94 -25.65 -40.16
CA ARG A 110 -63.82 -24.39 -40.91
C ARG A 110 -64.88 -24.30 -41.99
N ILE A 111 -65.56 -23.16 -42.08
CA ILE A 111 -66.60 -22.93 -43.08
C ILE A 111 -65.97 -22.23 -44.27
N MET A 112 -65.93 -22.90 -45.42
CA MET A 112 -65.48 -22.29 -46.67
C MET A 112 -66.72 -21.84 -47.46
N ALA A 113 -66.87 -20.52 -47.59
CA ALA A 113 -67.92 -19.94 -48.42
C ALA A 113 -67.48 -19.96 -49.89
N THR A 114 -68.10 -20.83 -50.69
CA THR A 114 -68.06 -20.78 -52.16
C THR A 114 -69.24 -19.97 -52.69
N ARG A 115 -69.22 -19.54 -53.97
CA ARG A 115 -70.20 -18.58 -54.52
C ARG A 115 -71.66 -18.99 -54.36
N ASP A 116 -71.97 -20.29 -54.26
CA ASP A 116 -73.35 -20.79 -54.17
C ASP A 116 -73.62 -21.73 -52.96
N GLU A 117 -72.60 -22.22 -52.24
CA GLU A 117 -72.78 -23.12 -51.08
C GLU A 117 -71.69 -22.91 -50.00
N THR A 118 -72.05 -23.18 -48.73
CA THR A 118 -71.12 -23.19 -47.59
C THR A 118 -70.68 -24.61 -47.29
N ILE A 119 -69.39 -24.91 -47.48
CA ILE A 119 -68.82 -26.24 -47.25
C ILE A 119 -68.11 -26.23 -45.89
N THR A 120 -68.50 -27.14 -45.00
CA THR A 120 -67.82 -27.36 -43.71
C THR A 120 -66.69 -28.37 -43.91
N LYS A 121 -65.45 -27.96 -43.62
CA LYS A 121 -64.27 -28.84 -43.67
C LYS A 121 -63.73 -29.05 -42.25
N ASP A 122 -63.49 -30.30 -41.89
CA ASP A 122 -62.81 -30.64 -40.64
C ASP A 122 -61.32 -30.28 -40.69
N LEU A 123 -60.81 -29.82 -39.55
CA LEU A 123 -59.41 -29.42 -39.38
C LEU A 123 -58.60 -30.56 -38.75
N ASP A 124 -57.36 -30.70 -39.20
CA ASP A 124 -56.38 -31.59 -38.59
C ASP A 124 -55.96 -31.08 -37.18
N PRO A 125 -55.40 -31.95 -36.32
CA PRO A 125 -55.03 -31.55 -34.96
C PRO A 125 -54.03 -30.39 -34.88
N GLU A 126 -53.13 -30.23 -35.85
CA GLU A 126 -52.17 -29.12 -35.88
C GLU A 126 -52.88 -27.81 -36.25
N ALA A 127 -53.75 -27.82 -37.27
CA ALA A 127 -54.56 -26.66 -37.62
C ALA A 127 -55.58 -26.26 -36.53
N ALA A 128 -56.16 -27.22 -35.82
CA ALA A 128 -57.05 -26.96 -34.67
C ALA A 128 -56.29 -26.29 -33.51
N THR A 129 -55.04 -26.72 -33.26
CA THR A 129 -54.15 -26.08 -32.27
C THR A 129 -53.82 -24.63 -32.66
N LEU A 130 -53.53 -24.39 -33.94
CA LEU A 130 -53.32 -23.03 -34.46
C LEU A 130 -54.59 -22.16 -34.36
N SER A 131 -55.77 -22.73 -34.60
CA SER A 131 -57.07 -22.05 -34.47
C SER A 131 -57.34 -21.63 -33.02
N ARG A 132 -57.06 -22.52 -32.05
CA ARG A 132 -57.12 -22.24 -30.61
C ARG A 132 -56.20 -21.09 -30.21
N ASP A 133 -54.95 -21.12 -30.67
CA ASP A 133 -53.97 -20.08 -30.35
C ASP A 133 -54.32 -18.74 -31.01
N ALA A 134 -54.91 -18.76 -32.20
CA ALA A 134 -55.45 -17.56 -32.85
C ALA A 134 -56.60 -16.95 -32.03
N LEU A 135 -57.57 -17.77 -31.59
CA LEU A 135 -58.67 -17.32 -30.73
C LEU A 135 -58.15 -16.67 -29.44
N ALA A 136 -57.19 -17.32 -28.76
CA ALA A 136 -56.58 -16.81 -27.54
C ALA A 136 -55.91 -15.44 -27.74
N LYS A 137 -55.12 -15.28 -28.82
CA LYS A 137 -54.45 -14.01 -29.17
C LYS A 137 -55.45 -12.89 -29.47
N VAL A 138 -56.49 -13.18 -30.25
CA VAL A 138 -57.49 -12.17 -30.63
C VAL A 138 -58.28 -11.70 -29.41
N MET A 139 -58.71 -12.61 -28.53
CA MET A 139 -59.39 -12.23 -27.29
C MET A 139 -58.52 -11.35 -26.39
N TYR A 140 -57.25 -11.70 -26.23
CA TYR A 140 -56.32 -10.89 -25.44
C TYR A 140 -56.08 -9.51 -26.06
N SER A 141 -55.87 -9.45 -27.38
CA SER A 141 -55.65 -8.19 -28.10
C SER A 141 -56.85 -7.24 -27.98
N ARG A 142 -58.07 -7.75 -28.20
CA ARG A 142 -59.30 -6.94 -28.11
C ARG A 142 -59.57 -6.47 -26.69
N LEU A 143 -59.32 -7.32 -25.70
CA LEU A 143 -59.41 -6.95 -24.29
C LEU A 143 -58.43 -5.82 -23.95
N PHE A 144 -57.21 -5.90 -24.46
CA PHE A 144 -56.19 -4.87 -24.26
C PHE A 144 -56.56 -3.54 -24.94
N ASP A 145 -57.03 -3.58 -26.19
CA ASP A 145 -57.50 -2.39 -26.91
C ASP A 145 -58.65 -1.70 -26.16
N TRP A 146 -59.61 -2.48 -25.64
CA TRP A 146 -60.70 -1.96 -24.83
C TRP A 146 -60.23 -1.30 -23.53
N LEU A 147 -59.25 -1.90 -22.84
CA LEU A 147 -58.64 -1.31 -21.64
C LEU A 147 -58.01 0.05 -21.96
N VAL A 148 -57.27 0.16 -23.07
CA VAL A 148 -56.65 1.41 -23.51
C VAL A 148 -57.72 2.47 -23.83
N GLU A 149 -58.77 2.09 -24.54
CA GLU A 149 -59.89 2.99 -24.87
C GLU A 149 -60.62 3.50 -23.62
N LYS A 150 -60.88 2.62 -22.65
CA LYS A 150 -61.48 2.97 -21.36
C LYS A 150 -60.59 3.91 -20.55
N ILE A 151 -59.28 3.65 -20.50
CA ILE A 151 -58.29 4.53 -19.84
C ILE A 151 -58.30 5.92 -20.51
N ASN A 152 -58.24 5.98 -21.83
CA ASN A 152 -58.27 7.23 -22.59
C ASN A 152 -59.56 8.02 -22.33
N SER A 153 -60.69 7.33 -22.27
CA SER A 153 -62.00 7.93 -21.95
C SER A 153 -62.05 8.50 -20.53
N SER A 154 -61.41 7.82 -19.56
CA SER A 154 -61.36 8.26 -18.17
C SER A 154 -60.40 9.43 -17.92
N ILE A 155 -59.28 9.49 -18.64
CA ILE A 155 -58.31 10.59 -18.52
C ILE A 155 -58.87 11.87 -19.15
N GLY A 156 -59.72 11.73 -20.18
CA GLY A 156 -60.28 12.84 -20.95
C GLY A 156 -59.25 13.44 -21.92
N GLN A 157 -59.68 13.75 -23.14
CA GLN A 157 -58.88 14.49 -24.12
C GLN A 157 -59.55 15.83 -24.39
N ASP A 158 -58.81 16.92 -24.25
CA ASP A 158 -59.23 18.26 -24.68
C ASP A 158 -58.88 18.45 -26.16
N PRO A 159 -59.86 18.48 -27.08
CA PRO A 159 -59.60 18.62 -28.52
C PRO A 159 -59.06 20.00 -28.91
N GLU A 160 -59.17 21.03 -28.05
CA GLU A 160 -58.78 22.41 -28.37
C GLU A 160 -57.35 22.80 -27.90
N SER A 161 -56.60 21.88 -27.29
CA SER A 161 -55.27 22.21 -26.77
C SER A 161 -54.27 22.58 -27.87
N LYS A 162 -53.64 23.76 -27.73
CA LYS A 162 -52.58 24.26 -28.66
C LYS A 162 -51.21 23.61 -28.44
N TYR A 163 -50.98 23.01 -27.29
CA TYR A 163 -49.68 22.44 -26.91
C TYR A 163 -49.87 21.01 -26.41
N LEU A 164 -49.07 20.09 -26.96
CA LEU A 164 -49.06 18.68 -26.62
C LEU A 164 -47.64 18.27 -26.24
N ILE A 165 -47.50 17.62 -25.09
CA ILE A 165 -46.24 16.97 -24.69
C ILE A 165 -46.44 15.47 -24.87
N GLY A 166 -45.86 14.91 -25.93
CA GLY A 166 -45.86 13.49 -26.20
C GLY A 166 -44.69 12.80 -25.51
N VAL A 167 -44.97 11.75 -24.73
CA VAL A 167 -43.95 10.85 -24.18
C VAL A 167 -44.05 9.53 -24.91
N LEU A 168 -43.02 9.20 -25.70
CA LEU A 168 -42.94 7.96 -26.44
C LEU A 168 -42.03 6.98 -25.70
N ASP A 169 -42.63 5.98 -25.04
CA ASP A 169 -41.92 4.84 -24.46
C ASP A 169 -41.92 3.68 -25.45
N ILE A 170 -40.74 3.28 -25.89
CA ILE A 170 -40.55 2.22 -26.89
C ILE A 170 -39.39 1.31 -26.52
N TYR A 171 -39.48 0.06 -26.98
CA TYR A 171 -38.39 -0.89 -26.88
C TYR A 171 -37.16 -0.37 -27.63
N GLY A 172 -35.99 -0.47 -26.99
CA GLY A 172 -34.71 -0.20 -27.63
C GLY A 172 -34.34 -1.28 -28.64
N PHE A 173 -33.21 -1.09 -29.32
CA PHE A 173 -32.67 -2.07 -30.26
C PHE A 173 -32.41 -3.43 -29.58
N GLU A 174 -32.98 -4.51 -30.12
CA GLU A 174 -32.89 -5.85 -29.55
C GLU A 174 -32.01 -6.78 -30.40
N SER A 175 -31.09 -7.48 -29.74
CA SER A 175 -30.27 -8.53 -30.35
C SER A 175 -30.07 -9.68 -29.37
N PHE A 176 -30.83 -10.75 -29.57
CA PHE A 176 -30.74 -11.99 -28.84
C PHE A 176 -29.98 -13.05 -29.63
N LYS A 177 -29.75 -14.21 -28.98
CA LYS A 177 -29.14 -15.39 -29.65
C LYS A 177 -30.03 -15.91 -30.78
N THR A 178 -31.35 -15.82 -30.61
CA THR A 178 -32.38 -16.24 -31.57
C THR A 178 -33.33 -15.06 -31.76
N ASN A 179 -33.29 -14.42 -32.93
CA ASN A 179 -34.15 -13.28 -33.24
C ASN A 179 -35.26 -13.72 -34.20
N SER A 180 -36.48 -13.34 -33.88
CA SER A 180 -37.70 -13.69 -34.61
C SER A 180 -38.29 -12.45 -35.30
N PHE A 181 -39.49 -12.58 -35.87
CA PHE A 181 -40.25 -11.52 -36.51
C PHE A 181 -40.51 -10.32 -35.57
N GLU A 182 -40.71 -10.57 -34.28
CA GLU A 182 -40.92 -9.53 -33.27
C GLU A 182 -39.71 -8.59 -33.16
N GLN A 183 -38.50 -9.16 -33.03
CA GLN A 183 -37.26 -8.38 -33.01
C GLN A 183 -37.06 -7.63 -34.33
N PHE A 184 -37.47 -8.20 -35.46
CA PHE A 184 -37.41 -7.54 -36.76
C PHE A 184 -38.27 -6.28 -36.81
N CYS A 185 -39.52 -6.34 -36.30
CA CYS A 185 -40.40 -5.17 -36.19
C CYS A 185 -39.85 -4.11 -35.22
N ILE A 186 -39.34 -4.53 -34.05
CA ILE A 186 -38.74 -3.62 -33.06
C ILE A 186 -37.52 -2.90 -33.65
N ASN A 187 -36.65 -3.63 -34.34
CA ASN A 187 -35.45 -3.04 -34.95
C ASN A 187 -35.78 -2.13 -36.13
N LEU A 188 -36.84 -2.40 -36.89
CA LEU A 188 -37.35 -1.49 -37.93
C LEU A 188 -37.83 -0.15 -37.33
N THR A 189 -38.58 -0.19 -36.23
CA THR A 189 -39.01 1.03 -35.53
C THR A 189 -37.81 1.84 -35.02
N ASN A 190 -36.82 1.18 -34.44
CA ASN A 190 -35.59 1.84 -33.99
C ASN A 190 -34.81 2.47 -35.15
N GLU A 191 -34.71 1.79 -36.30
CA GLU A 191 -34.04 2.30 -37.49
C GLU A 191 -34.72 3.59 -38.01
N LYS A 192 -36.05 3.63 -38.02
CA LYS A 192 -36.84 4.81 -38.41
C LYS A 192 -36.70 5.98 -37.43
N LEU A 193 -36.77 5.72 -36.13
CA LEU A 193 -36.59 6.76 -35.12
C LEU A 193 -35.14 7.28 -35.11
N GLN A 194 -34.17 6.42 -35.40
CA GLN A 194 -32.78 6.84 -35.55
C GLN A 194 -32.60 7.75 -36.77
N GLN A 195 -33.30 7.48 -37.88
CA GLN A 195 -33.31 8.39 -39.03
C GLN A 195 -33.86 9.77 -38.66
N HIS A 196 -35.03 9.81 -38.00
CA HIS A 196 -35.63 11.05 -37.53
C HIS A 196 -34.70 11.82 -36.57
N PHE A 197 -34.05 11.11 -35.64
CA PHE A 197 -33.04 11.68 -34.75
C PHE A 197 -31.88 12.32 -35.51
N ASN A 198 -31.30 11.60 -36.48
CA ASN A 198 -30.16 12.09 -37.25
C ASN A 198 -30.52 13.36 -38.04
N GLN A 199 -31.70 13.40 -38.67
CA GLN A 199 -32.19 14.57 -39.40
C GLN A 199 -32.44 15.76 -38.47
N HIS A 200 -33.04 15.53 -37.30
CA HIS A 200 -33.33 16.58 -36.34
C HIS A 200 -32.06 17.18 -35.71
N VAL A 201 -31.12 16.33 -35.26
CA VAL A 201 -29.84 16.79 -34.68
C VAL A 201 -29.06 17.61 -35.70
N PHE A 202 -29.04 17.18 -36.96
CA PHE A 202 -28.39 17.92 -38.03
C PHE A 202 -29.06 19.27 -38.29
N LYS A 203 -30.39 19.33 -38.35
CA LYS A 203 -31.14 20.58 -38.55
C LYS A 203 -30.91 21.58 -37.40
N MET A 204 -30.91 21.12 -36.15
CA MET A 204 -30.60 21.96 -35.00
C MET A 204 -29.16 22.50 -35.04
N GLU A 205 -28.19 21.64 -35.38
CA GLU A 205 -26.79 22.06 -35.48
C GLU A 205 -26.58 23.08 -36.61
N GLN A 206 -27.30 22.89 -37.71
CA GLN A 206 -27.37 23.83 -38.81
C GLN A 206 -27.95 25.19 -38.42
N GLU A 207 -29.08 25.21 -37.70
CA GLU A 207 -29.71 26.45 -37.25
C GLU A 207 -28.80 27.25 -36.31
N GLU A 208 -28.06 26.58 -35.42
CA GLU A 208 -27.09 27.25 -34.54
C GLU A 208 -25.93 27.86 -35.35
N TYR A 209 -25.38 27.16 -36.36
CA TYR A 209 -24.33 27.72 -37.22
C TYR A 209 -24.82 28.90 -38.06
N LYS A 210 -26.06 28.85 -38.55
CA LYS A 210 -26.71 29.99 -39.22
C LYS A 210 -26.87 31.18 -38.28
N LYS A 211 -27.32 30.95 -37.05
CA LYS A 211 -27.50 31.99 -36.02
C LYS A 211 -26.20 32.71 -35.70
N GLU A 212 -25.12 31.94 -35.57
CA GLU A 212 -23.78 32.43 -35.22
C GLU A 212 -22.95 32.89 -36.44
N ALA A 213 -23.50 32.82 -37.66
CA ALA A 213 -22.85 33.23 -38.91
C ALA A 213 -21.48 32.55 -39.17
N ILE A 214 -21.42 31.24 -38.95
CA ILE A 214 -20.23 30.40 -39.10
C ILE A 214 -20.18 29.83 -40.52
N ASN A 215 -18.99 29.78 -41.13
CA ASN A 215 -18.80 29.12 -42.41
C ASN A 215 -18.89 27.61 -42.23
N TRP A 216 -20.05 27.04 -42.52
CA TRP A 216 -20.26 25.60 -42.50
C TRP A 216 -19.82 24.96 -43.82
N SER A 217 -19.28 23.74 -43.74
CA SER A 217 -19.19 22.84 -44.89
C SER A 217 -20.24 21.76 -44.70
N TYR A 218 -20.78 21.22 -45.80
CA TYR A 218 -21.73 20.11 -45.71
C TYR A 218 -21.04 18.94 -44.99
N ILE A 219 -21.51 18.61 -43.79
CA ILE A 219 -20.96 17.49 -43.02
C ILE A 219 -21.46 16.22 -43.72
N GLU A 220 -20.54 15.43 -44.28
CA GLU A 220 -20.88 14.11 -44.83
C GLU A 220 -21.41 13.22 -43.70
N PHE A 221 -22.71 12.94 -43.75
CA PHE A 221 -23.43 12.12 -42.79
C PHE A 221 -23.74 10.75 -43.40
N VAL A 222 -23.66 9.70 -42.57
CA VAL A 222 -24.01 8.33 -42.96
C VAL A 222 -25.51 8.13 -42.76
N ASP A 223 -26.28 8.41 -43.80
CA ASP A 223 -27.72 8.16 -43.81
C ASP A 223 -28.02 6.65 -43.78
N ASN A 224 -29.01 6.25 -42.98
CA ASN A 224 -29.50 4.89 -42.86
C ASN A 224 -30.72 4.60 -43.75
N GLN A 225 -31.03 5.51 -44.69
CA GLN A 225 -32.03 5.31 -45.73
C GLN A 225 -31.80 4.03 -46.56
N ASP A 226 -30.55 3.60 -46.74
CA ASP A 226 -30.21 2.37 -47.48
C ASP A 226 -30.79 1.09 -46.83
N ILE A 227 -30.83 1.04 -45.50
CA ILE A 227 -31.41 -0.07 -44.73
C ILE A 227 -32.95 0.01 -44.73
N LEU A 228 -33.50 1.23 -44.61
CA LEU A 228 -34.95 1.43 -44.65
C LEU A 228 -35.53 1.05 -46.00
N ASP A 229 -34.85 1.41 -47.10
CA ASP A 229 -35.24 1.00 -48.45
C ASP A 229 -35.19 -0.53 -48.62
N LEU A 230 -34.19 -1.20 -48.05
CA LEU A 230 -34.08 -2.66 -48.07
C LEU A 230 -35.32 -3.32 -47.42
N ILE A 231 -35.85 -2.73 -46.35
CA ILE A 231 -36.97 -3.30 -45.60
C ILE A 231 -38.33 -2.91 -46.19
N GLU A 232 -38.50 -1.63 -46.57
CA GLU A 232 -39.81 -1.03 -46.82
C GLU A 232 -40.17 -0.79 -48.29
N LYS A 233 -39.20 -0.77 -49.21
CA LYS A 233 -39.43 -0.36 -50.61
C LYS A 233 -40.42 -1.29 -51.32
N LYS A 234 -41.37 -0.72 -52.07
CA LYS A 234 -42.28 -1.48 -52.96
C LYS A 234 -41.99 -1.09 -54.42
N PRO A 235 -41.73 -2.04 -55.35
CA PRO A 235 -41.56 -3.50 -55.15
C PRO A 235 -40.15 -3.87 -54.64
N GLY A 236 -40.03 -5.04 -53.98
CA GLY A 236 -38.73 -5.65 -53.69
C GLY A 236 -38.10 -5.33 -52.33
N GLY A 237 -38.86 -4.90 -51.32
CA GLY A 237 -38.46 -4.83 -49.92
C GLY A 237 -38.80 -6.13 -49.15
N ILE A 238 -38.13 -6.37 -48.02
CA ILE A 238 -38.31 -7.61 -47.22
C ILE A 238 -39.77 -7.82 -46.80
N ILE A 239 -40.48 -6.76 -46.37
CA ILE A 239 -41.90 -6.86 -45.98
C ILE A 239 -42.78 -7.20 -47.18
N ALA A 240 -42.52 -6.61 -48.35
CA ALA A 240 -43.28 -6.90 -49.56
C ALA A 240 -43.09 -8.36 -50.01
N LEU A 241 -41.87 -8.87 -49.95
CA LEU A 241 -41.56 -10.28 -50.26
C LEU A 241 -42.18 -11.24 -49.23
N LEU A 242 -42.28 -10.82 -47.97
CA LEU A 242 -42.94 -11.60 -46.91
C LEU A 242 -44.44 -11.69 -47.16
N ASP A 243 -45.09 -10.59 -47.55
CA ASP A 243 -46.51 -10.55 -47.89
C ASP A 243 -46.82 -11.40 -49.12
N GLU A 244 -45.99 -11.30 -50.17
CA GLU A 244 -46.10 -12.16 -51.34
C GLU A 244 -45.97 -13.63 -50.97
N ALA A 245 -45.00 -14.00 -50.12
CA ALA A 245 -44.87 -15.37 -49.65
C ALA A 245 -46.11 -15.82 -48.85
N CYS A 246 -46.64 -14.99 -47.95
CA CYS A 246 -47.82 -15.35 -47.15
C CYS A 246 -49.08 -15.62 -48.00
N MET A 247 -49.19 -15.00 -49.18
CA MET A 247 -50.30 -15.21 -50.13
C MET A 247 -50.25 -16.57 -50.84
N PHE A 248 -49.10 -17.24 -50.91
CA PHE A 248 -48.97 -18.53 -51.59
C PHE A 248 -49.20 -19.70 -50.60
N PRO A 249 -50.21 -20.55 -50.79
CA PRO A 249 -50.53 -21.64 -49.85
C PRO A 249 -49.43 -22.70 -49.68
N ARG A 250 -48.51 -22.83 -50.65
CA ARG A 250 -47.42 -23.83 -50.65
C ARG A 250 -46.04 -23.28 -50.26
N SER A 251 -45.92 -22.00 -49.92
CA SER A 251 -44.61 -21.43 -49.56
C SER A 251 -44.23 -21.79 -48.12
N THR A 252 -43.03 -22.33 -47.94
CA THR A 252 -42.41 -22.58 -46.62
C THR A 252 -41.38 -21.49 -46.28
N HIS A 253 -40.97 -21.41 -45.02
CA HIS A 253 -39.94 -20.46 -44.56
C HIS A 253 -38.61 -20.61 -45.34
N GLU A 254 -38.26 -21.82 -45.78
CA GLU A 254 -37.08 -22.06 -46.62
C GLU A 254 -37.21 -21.42 -48.00
N THR A 255 -38.38 -21.51 -48.63
CA THR A 255 -38.63 -20.87 -49.93
C THR A 255 -38.57 -19.35 -49.83
N PHE A 256 -39.01 -18.78 -48.70
CA PHE A 256 -38.89 -17.37 -48.40
C PHE A 256 -37.43 -16.93 -48.23
N ALA A 257 -36.63 -17.67 -47.44
CA ALA A 257 -35.20 -17.39 -47.28
C ALA A 257 -34.43 -17.47 -48.61
N GLN A 258 -34.75 -18.44 -49.46
CA GLN A 258 -34.14 -18.57 -50.79
C GLN A 258 -34.48 -17.39 -51.70
N LYS A 259 -35.73 -16.91 -51.69
CA LYS A 259 -36.13 -15.69 -52.43
C LYS A 259 -35.32 -14.48 -51.95
N LEU A 260 -35.16 -14.29 -50.63
CA LEU A 260 -34.34 -13.20 -50.08
C LEU A 260 -32.88 -13.26 -50.57
N TYR A 261 -32.27 -14.45 -50.58
CA TYR A 261 -30.89 -14.61 -51.05
C TYR A 261 -30.73 -14.32 -52.55
N GLN A 262 -31.73 -14.67 -53.36
CA GLN A 262 -31.73 -14.40 -54.79
C GLN A 262 -31.85 -12.90 -55.07
N THR A 263 -32.74 -12.20 -54.37
CA THR A 263 -32.99 -10.77 -54.57
C THR A 263 -31.83 -9.89 -54.07
N TYR A 264 -31.19 -10.23 -52.94
CA TYR A 264 -30.22 -9.35 -52.26
C TYR A 264 -28.75 -9.80 -52.30
N LYS A 265 -28.38 -10.69 -53.24
CA LYS A 265 -27.02 -11.26 -53.34
C LYS A 265 -25.88 -10.23 -53.38
N ASN A 266 -26.14 -9.03 -53.92
CA ASN A 266 -25.15 -7.96 -54.10
C ASN A 266 -25.32 -6.78 -53.11
N HIS A 267 -26.26 -6.84 -52.18
CA HIS A 267 -26.55 -5.71 -51.29
C HIS A 267 -25.58 -5.64 -50.12
N LYS A 268 -24.94 -4.48 -49.87
CA LYS A 268 -23.91 -4.31 -48.83
C LYS A 268 -24.40 -4.58 -47.41
N ARG A 269 -25.69 -4.37 -47.14
CA ARG A 269 -26.32 -4.48 -45.80
C ARG A 269 -27.00 -5.83 -45.54
N PHE A 270 -26.95 -6.76 -46.49
CA PHE A 270 -27.59 -8.07 -46.37
C PHE A 270 -26.54 -9.18 -46.52
N THR A 271 -26.45 -10.06 -45.54
CA THR A 271 -25.46 -11.15 -45.53
C THR A 271 -26.12 -12.50 -45.27
N LYS A 272 -25.65 -13.53 -45.97
CA LYS A 272 -26.04 -14.92 -45.71
C LYS A 272 -25.10 -15.55 -44.66
N PRO A 273 -25.60 -16.07 -43.53
CA PRO A 273 -24.78 -16.80 -42.56
C PRO A 273 -24.22 -18.11 -43.14
N LYS A 274 -22.98 -18.47 -42.75
CA LYS A 274 -22.24 -19.60 -43.36
C LYS A 274 -22.76 -20.99 -42.94
N LEU A 275 -23.36 -21.11 -41.75
CA LEU A 275 -23.80 -22.41 -41.19
C LEU A 275 -25.30 -22.68 -41.36
N ALA A 276 -26.15 -21.67 -41.34
CA ALA A 276 -27.61 -21.84 -41.37
C ALA A 276 -28.17 -21.72 -42.80
N ARG A 277 -29.08 -22.62 -43.19
CA ARG A 277 -29.70 -22.65 -44.53
C ARG A 277 -30.91 -21.72 -44.66
N SER A 278 -31.54 -21.37 -43.54
CA SER A 278 -32.81 -20.64 -43.44
C SER A 278 -32.66 -19.18 -42.96
N ASP A 279 -31.53 -18.81 -42.36
CA ASP A 279 -31.41 -17.56 -41.60
C ASP A 279 -30.84 -16.43 -42.46
N PHE A 280 -31.19 -15.18 -42.17
CA PHE A 280 -30.61 -14.03 -42.86
C PHE A 280 -30.06 -13.00 -41.88
N THR A 281 -29.02 -12.26 -42.30
CA THR A 281 -28.38 -11.22 -41.49
C THR A 281 -28.60 -9.85 -42.12
N ILE A 282 -29.08 -8.91 -41.32
CA ILE A 282 -29.17 -7.49 -41.69
C ILE A 282 -28.14 -6.70 -40.88
N CYS A 283 -27.38 -5.87 -41.57
CA CYS A 283 -26.42 -4.94 -40.98
C CYS A 283 -27.14 -3.64 -40.59
N HIS A 284 -27.70 -3.57 -39.39
CA HIS A 284 -28.34 -2.38 -38.84
C HIS A 284 -27.33 -1.31 -38.42
N TYR A 285 -27.77 -0.08 -38.11
CA TYR A 285 -26.87 0.97 -37.58
C TYR A 285 -26.16 0.53 -36.28
N ALA A 286 -26.82 -0.32 -35.50
CA ALA A 286 -26.39 -0.84 -34.21
C ALA A 286 -25.43 -2.05 -34.31
N GLY A 287 -25.34 -2.69 -35.49
CA GLY A 287 -24.58 -3.91 -35.72
C GLY A 287 -25.37 -4.97 -36.51
N ASP A 288 -24.72 -6.11 -36.74
CA ASP A 288 -25.30 -7.22 -37.52
C ASP A 288 -26.25 -8.06 -36.66
N VAL A 289 -27.48 -8.24 -37.14
CA VAL A 289 -28.50 -9.08 -36.48
C VAL A 289 -28.93 -10.21 -37.40
N THR A 290 -28.88 -11.44 -36.87
CA THR A 290 -29.31 -12.67 -37.54
C THR A 290 -30.75 -13.02 -37.14
N TYR A 291 -31.65 -13.13 -38.12
CA TYR A 291 -33.05 -13.48 -37.94
C TYR A 291 -33.35 -14.91 -38.45
N GLN A 292 -34.16 -15.65 -37.68
CA GLN A 292 -34.59 -17.01 -37.99
C GLN A 292 -35.94 -17.01 -38.70
N THR A 293 -36.03 -17.61 -39.88
CA THR A 293 -37.24 -17.54 -40.73
C THR A 293 -38.33 -18.55 -40.37
N GLU A 294 -38.06 -19.53 -39.50
CA GLU A 294 -38.90 -20.71 -39.24
C GLU A 294 -40.37 -20.39 -38.96
N LEU A 295 -40.65 -19.33 -38.19
CA LEU A 295 -42.00 -18.90 -37.81
C LEU A 295 -42.42 -17.54 -38.43
N PHE A 296 -41.66 -16.99 -39.38
CA PHE A 296 -41.94 -15.65 -39.92
C PHE A 296 -43.27 -15.57 -40.67
N LEU A 297 -43.59 -16.59 -41.48
CA LEU A 297 -44.82 -16.61 -42.28
C LEU A 297 -46.06 -16.75 -41.40
N ASP A 298 -46.00 -17.65 -40.41
CA ASP A 298 -47.14 -17.92 -39.52
C ASP A 298 -47.40 -16.75 -38.57
N LYS A 299 -46.34 -16.05 -38.14
CA LYS A 299 -46.45 -14.82 -37.34
C LYS A 299 -46.99 -13.64 -38.15
N ASN A 300 -46.73 -13.56 -39.45
CA ASN A 300 -47.21 -12.44 -40.28
C ASN A 300 -48.66 -12.63 -40.77
N LYS A 301 -49.16 -13.88 -40.79
CA LYS A 301 -50.56 -14.21 -41.10
C LYS A 301 -51.43 -13.96 -39.85
N ASP A 302 -52.00 -12.78 -39.75
CA ASP A 302 -52.99 -12.48 -38.70
C ASP A 302 -54.33 -13.16 -39.04
N TYR A 303 -54.54 -14.37 -38.51
CA TYR A 303 -55.79 -15.11 -38.72
C TYR A 303 -56.88 -14.56 -37.79
N VAL A 304 -57.69 -13.60 -38.29
CA VAL A 304 -59.03 -13.40 -37.74
C VAL A 304 -59.98 -14.37 -38.43
N ILE A 305 -60.28 -15.45 -37.75
CA ILE A 305 -61.25 -16.46 -38.18
C ILE A 305 -62.64 -15.89 -37.92
N ALA A 306 -63.44 -15.70 -38.97
CA ALA A 306 -64.77 -15.06 -38.88
C ALA A 306 -65.72 -15.83 -37.95
N GLU A 307 -65.54 -17.15 -37.87
CA GLU A 307 -66.27 -18.06 -36.99
C GLU A 307 -66.04 -17.73 -35.51
N HIS A 308 -64.82 -17.36 -35.13
CA HIS A 308 -64.49 -16.94 -33.75
C HIS A 308 -65.18 -15.64 -33.37
N GLN A 309 -65.30 -14.70 -34.33
CA GLN A 309 -66.00 -13.43 -34.13
C GLN A 309 -67.51 -13.63 -34.02
N ALA A 310 -68.09 -14.52 -34.84
CA ALA A 310 -69.50 -14.88 -34.77
C ALA A 310 -69.86 -15.58 -33.45
N LEU A 311 -69.01 -16.50 -32.97
CA LEU A 311 -69.20 -17.20 -31.70
C LEU A 311 -69.18 -16.26 -30.49
N LEU A 312 -68.20 -15.35 -30.44
CA LEU A 312 -68.02 -14.44 -29.31
C LEU A 312 -69.05 -13.31 -29.28
N ASN A 313 -69.53 -12.88 -30.46
CA ASN A 313 -70.66 -11.96 -30.56
C ASN A 313 -71.99 -12.59 -30.09
N ALA A 314 -72.17 -13.90 -30.32
CA ALA A 314 -73.32 -14.65 -29.84
C ALA A 314 -73.25 -15.02 -28.33
N SER A 315 -72.22 -14.57 -27.61
CA SER A 315 -72.09 -14.79 -26.17
C SER A 315 -73.20 -14.09 -25.38
N THR A 316 -73.67 -14.73 -24.31
CA THR A 316 -74.63 -14.14 -23.37
C THR A 316 -73.99 -13.09 -22.43
N CYS A 317 -72.66 -12.96 -22.43
CA CYS A 317 -71.96 -11.94 -21.66
C CYS A 317 -71.87 -10.63 -22.47
N SER A 318 -72.54 -9.58 -22.01
CA SER A 318 -72.55 -8.25 -22.66
C SER A 318 -71.14 -7.67 -22.86
N PHE A 319 -70.23 -7.93 -21.92
CA PHE A 319 -68.83 -7.51 -22.02
C PHE A 319 -68.10 -8.20 -23.17
N VAL A 320 -68.25 -9.52 -23.32
CA VAL A 320 -67.60 -10.30 -24.39
C VAL A 320 -68.20 -9.97 -25.75
N ALA A 321 -69.53 -9.80 -25.84
CA ALA A 321 -70.18 -9.37 -27.09
C ALA A 321 -69.71 -7.98 -27.54
N ASN A 322 -69.54 -7.03 -26.61
CA ASN A 322 -69.04 -5.68 -26.90
C ASN A 322 -67.58 -5.65 -27.37
N LEU A 323 -66.76 -6.61 -26.95
CA LEU A 323 -65.38 -6.76 -27.44
C LEU A 323 -65.32 -7.20 -28.91
N PHE A 324 -66.41 -7.78 -29.44
CA PHE A 324 -66.48 -8.38 -30.78
C PHE A 324 -67.70 -7.88 -31.57
N PRO A 325 -67.72 -6.60 -31.99
CA PRO A 325 -68.80 -6.08 -32.82
C PRO A 325 -68.88 -6.82 -34.17
N PRO A 326 -70.07 -6.96 -34.78
CA PRO A 326 -70.22 -7.56 -36.10
C PRO A 326 -69.45 -6.76 -37.16
N ALA A 327 -68.76 -7.46 -38.07
CA ALA A 327 -68.03 -6.79 -39.15
C ALA A 327 -69.01 -6.09 -40.10
N PRO A 328 -68.69 -4.89 -40.63
CA PRO A 328 -69.52 -4.23 -41.63
C PRO A 328 -69.62 -5.07 -42.93
N ASP A 329 -70.82 -5.09 -43.53
CA ASP A 329 -71.24 -5.97 -44.64
C ASP A 329 -70.46 -5.83 -45.97
N ASP A 330 -69.50 -4.91 -46.08
CA ASP A 330 -68.70 -4.67 -47.31
C ASP A 330 -67.52 -5.64 -47.52
N SER A 331 -67.44 -6.72 -46.74
CA SER A 331 -66.25 -7.60 -46.68
C SER A 331 -66.24 -8.77 -47.69
N LYS A 332 -66.82 -8.62 -48.89
CA LYS A 332 -66.67 -9.61 -49.98
C LYS A 332 -65.35 -9.49 -50.78
N GLN A 333 -64.52 -8.48 -50.51
CA GLN A 333 -63.16 -8.35 -51.04
C GLN A 333 -62.18 -7.80 -49.99
N SER A 334 -61.94 -8.53 -48.90
CA SER A 334 -60.85 -8.16 -48.00
C SER A 334 -59.51 -8.54 -48.65
N LYS A 335 -58.76 -7.53 -49.12
CA LYS A 335 -57.34 -7.69 -49.45
C LYS A 335 -56.63 -8.22 -48.21
N PHE A 336 -55.90 -9.32 -48.34
CA PHE A 336 -55.03 -9.86 -47.30
C PHE A 336 -54.21 -8.73 -46.67
N SER A 337 -54.41 -8.49 -45.37
CA SER A 337 -53.71 -7.47 -44.60
C SER A 337 -52.76 -8.17 -43.65
N SER A 338 -51.46 -7.96 -43.85
CA SER A 338 -50.42 -8.57 -43.01
C SER A 338 -50.07 -7.68 -41.83
N ILE A 339 -49.55 -8.29 -40.76
CA ILE A 339 -49.07 -7.56 -39.58
C ILE A 339 -47.95 -6.59 -39.97
N GLY A 340 -47.01 -7.04 -40.82
CA GLY A 340 -45.91 -6.20 -41.30
C GLY A 340 -46.37 -4.94 -42.03
N THR A 341 -47.39 -5.03 -42.89
CA THR A 341 -47.93 -3.87 -43.61
C THR A 341 -48.72 -2.93 -42.67
N ARG A 342 -49.54 -3.47 -41.75
CA ARG A 342 -50.28 -2.67 -40.77
C ARG A 342 -49.35 -1.92 -39.81
N PHE A 343 -48.33 -2.60 -39.31
CA PHE A 343 -47.30 -2.02 -38.46
C PHE A 343 -46.53 -0.89 -39.16
N LYS A 344 -46.17 -1.10 -40.43
CA LYS A 344 -45.53 -0.05 -41.24
C LYS A 344 -46.41 1.20 -41.36
N GLN A 345 -47.70 1.05 -41.64
CA GLN A 345 -48.63 2.18 -41.76
C GLN A 345 -48.76 2.96 -40.43
N GLN A 346 -48.87 2.24 -39.31
CA GLN A 346 -48.90 2.85 -37.97
C GLN A 346 -47.63 3.63 -37.67
N LEU A 347 -46.46 3.09 -38.01
CA LEU A 347 -45.17 3.74 -37.79
C LEU A 347 -45.01 5.02 -38.62
N VAL A 348 -45.47 5.02 -39.87
CA VAL A 348 -45.45 6.23 -40.72
C VAL A 348 -46.33 7.32 -40.11
N SER A 349 -47.56 6.98 -39.70
CA SER A 349 -48.47 7.93 -39.04
C SER A 349 -47.88 8.51 -37.74
N LEU A 350 -47.22 7.67 -36.93
CA LEU A 350 -46.52 8.13 -35.73
C LEU A 350 -45.41 9.14 -36.05
N LEU A 351 -44.59 8.87 -37.07
CA LEU A 351 -43.50 9.76 -37.47
C LEU A 351 -44.01 11.09 -38.02
N GLU A 352 -45.14 11.10 -38.74
CA GLU A 352 -45.78 12.34 -39.19
C GLU A 352 -46.18 13.23 -38.02
N ILE A 353 -46.75 12.65 -36.95
CA ILE A 353 -47.07 13.38 -35.72
C ILE A 353 -45.80 13.92 -35.08
N LEU A 354 -44.76 13.09 -34.92
CA LEU A 354 -43.50 13.50 -34.30
C LEU A 354 -42.80 14.64 -35.06
N ASN A 355 -42.86 14.63 -36.39
CA ASN A 355 -42.26 15.68 -37.24
C ASN A 355 -42.89 17.07 -37.03
N THR A 356 -44.14 17.13 -36.54
CA THR A 356 -44.79 18.41 -36.21
C THR A 356 -44.39 18.96 -34.84
N THR A 357 -43.75 18.13 -34.01
CA THR A 357 -43.35 18.46 -32.64
C THR A 357 -41.84 18.68 -32.52
N GLU A 358 -41.40 19.29 -31.41
CA GLU A 358 -39.97 19.37 -31.07
C GLU A 358 -39.56 18.13 -30.25
N PRO A 359 -38.73 17.22 -30.79
CA PRO A 359 -38.34 15.99 -30.11
C PRO A 359 -37.22 16.21 -29.08
N HIS A 360 -37.43 15.65 -27.87
CA HIS A 360 -36.39 15.49 -26.86
C HIS A 360 -36.07 14.01 -26.64
N TYR A 361 -34.78 13.66 -26.61
CA TYR A 361 -34.34 12.26 -26.57
C TYR A 361 -33.73 11.90 -25.21
N ILE A 362 -34.29 10.86 -24.57
CA ILE A 362 -33.74 10.25 -23.36
C ILE A 362 -33.27 8.82 -23.72
N ARG A 363 -31.98 8.53 -23.51
CA ARG A 363 -31.40 7.20 -23.80
C ARG A 363 -31.06 6.48 -22.51
N CYS A 364 -31.88 5.48 -22.16
CA CYS A 364 -31.66 4.64 -20.99
C CYS A 364 -30.58 3.59 -21.26
N ILE A 365 -29.61 3.45 -20.34
CA ILE A 365 -28.51 2.49 -20.44
C ILE A 365 -28.56 1.55 -19.24
N LYS A 366 -28.57 0.25 -19.51
CA LYS A 366 -28.47 -0.81 -18.51
C LYS A 366 -26.98 -1.06 -18.19
N PRO A 367 -26.50 -0.73 -16.98
CA PRO A 367 -25.07 -0.81 -16.66
C PRO A 367 -24.54 -2.24 -16.49
N ASN A 368 -25.42 -3.19 -16.15
CA ASN A 368 -25.06 -4.61 -16.00
C ASN A 368 -26.28 -5.51 -16.22
N ASN A 369 -26.04 -6.74 -16.65
CA ASN A 369 -27.11 -7.74 -16.86
C ASN A 369 -27.63 -8.37 -15.57
N LEU A 370 -26.90 -8.20 -14.46
CA LEU A 370 -27.24 -8.73 -13.13
C LEU A 370 -28.26 -7.88 -12.36
N LEU A 371 -28.68 -6.74 -12.92
CA LEU A 371 -29.62 -5.79 -12.31
C LEU A 371 -29.18 -5.28 -10.91
N LYS A 372 -27.86 -5.16 -10.67
CA LYS A 372 -27.29 -4.72 -9.38
C LYS A 372 -26.72 -3.29 -9.42
N PRO A 373 -26.91 -2.46 -8.39
CA PRO A 373 -26.29 -1.14 -8.33
C PRO A 373 -24.76 -1.24 -8.19
N GLY A 374 -24.03 -0.25 -8.72
CA GLY A 374 -22.57 -0.12 -8.57
C GLY A 374 -21.71 -1.05 -9.43
N ILE A 375 -22.32 -1.92 -10.24
CA ILE A 375 -21.61 -2.80 -11.19
C ILE A 375 -21.73 -2.22 -12.60
N PHE A 376 -20.59 -2.00 -13.26
CA PHE A 376 -20.53 -1.44 -14.62
C PHE A 376 -19.81 -2.39 -15.57
N GLU A 377 -20.56 -2.99 -16.51
CA GLU A 377 -20.06 -3.93 -17.50
C GLU A 377 -19.72 -3.20 -18.81
N ASN A 378 -18.45 -2.81 -18.97
CA ASN A 378 -17.96 -2.03 -20.11
C ASN A 378 -18.41 -2.57 -21.48
N LYS A 379 -18.42 -3.89 -21.67
CA LYS A 379 -18.79 -4.49 -22.97
C LYS A 379 -20.27 -4.28 -23.29
N ASN A 380 -21.14 -4.54 -22.33
CA ASN A 380 -22.60 -4.42 -22.50
C ASN A 380 -23.01 -2.96 -22.65
N VAL A 381 -22.42 -2.06 -21.85
CA VAL A 381 -22.69 -0.63 -21.96
C VAL A 381 -22.17 -0.07 -23.29
N LEU A 382 -20.97 -0.45 -23.73
CA LEU A 382 -20.45 -0.01 -25.02
C LEU A 382 -21.30 -0.51 -26.19
N GLN A 383 -21.78 -1.76 -26.12
CA GLN A 383 -22.72 -2.29 -27.11
C GLN A 383 -24.01 -1.48 -27.11
N GLN A 384 -24.61 -1.19 -25.95
CA GLN A 384 -25.81 -0.34 -25.85
C GLN A 384 -25.59 1.09 -26.33
N LEU A 385 -24.41 1.69 -26.11
CA LEU A 385 -24.08 3.01 -26.63
C LEU A 385 -23.97 3.04 -28.16
N ARG A 386 -23.52 1.94 -28.76
CA ARG A 386 -23.53 1.76 -30.22
C ARG A 386 -24.97 1.55 -30.72
N CYS A 387 -25.71 0.64 -30.09
CA CYS A 387 -27.08 0.33 -30.46
C CYS A 387 -28.07 1.47 -30.19
N GLY A 388 -27.77 2.37 -29.24
CA GLY A 388 -28.58 3.54 -28.93
C GLY A 388 -28.28 4.76 -29.82
N GLY A 389 -27.39 4.63 -30.81
CA GLY A 389 -27.03 5.71 -31.72
C GLY A 389 -26.19 6.84 -31.09
N VAL A 390 -25.82 6.71 -29.81
CA VAL A 390 -25.13 7.76 -29.04
C VAL A 390 -23.73 8.01 -29.60
N MET A 391 -23.02 6.94 -30.00
CA MET A 391 -21.68 7.08 -30.59
C MET A 391 -21.71 7.82 -31.92
N GLU A 392 -22.75 7.61 -32.73
CA GLU A 392 -22.90 8.30 -34.01
C GLU A 392 -23.30 9.76 -33.80
N ALA A 393 -24.18 10.04 -32.83
CA ALA A 393 -24.48 11.40 -32.40
C ALA A 393 -23.22 12.16 -31.97
N ILE A 394 -22.38 11.54 -31.13
CA ILE A 394 -21.09 12.11 -30.71
C ILE A 394 -20.19 12.33 -31.93
N ARG A 395 -20.15 11.38 -32.87
CA ARG A 395 -19.33 11.49 -34.08
C ARG A 395 -19.76 12.68 -34.94
N ILE A 396 -21.06 12.88 -35.14
CA ILE A 396 -21.63 14.04 -35.86
C ILE A 396 -21.24 15.33 -35.13
N SER A 397 -21.47 15.39 -33.82
CA SER A 397 -21.10 16.56 -33.02
C SER A 397 -19.59 16.85 -33.01
N CYS A 398 -18.74 15.81 -33.06
CA CYS A 398 -17.29 15.95 -33.16
C CYS A 398 -16.81 16.34 -34.56
N ALA A 399 -17.54 15.96 -35.61
CA ALA A 399 -17.28 16.38 -36.98
C ALA A 399 -17.63 17.86 -37.22
N GLY A 400 -18.50 18.45 -36.39
CA GLY A 400 -18.73 19.89 -36.28
C GLY A 400 -17.77 20.58 -35.31
N TYR A 401 -18.32 21.49 -34.52
CA TYR A 401 -17.65 22.22 -33.45
C TYR A 401 -18.27 21.85 -32.10
N PRO A 402 -17.78 20.77 -31.44
CA PRO A 402 -18.40 20.24 -30.23
C PRO A 402 -18.19 21.15 -29.02
N THR A 403 -17.09 21.91 -28.98
CA THR A 403 -16.80 22.81 -27.86
C THR A 403 -17.19 24.23 -28.24
N ARG A 404 -18.16 24.77 -27.52
CA ARG A 404 -18.73 26.10 -27.73
C ARG A 404 -18.68 26.85 -26.40
N LYS A 405 -18.07 28.03 -26.38
CA LYS A 405 -17.93 28.83 -25.15
C LYS A 405 -18.22 30.30 -25.45
N HIS A 406 -18.94 30.97 -24.55
CA HIS A 406 -19.07 32.41 -24.64
C HIS A 406 -17.69 33.08 -24.46
N PHE A 407 -17.52 34.26 -25.05
CA PHE A 407 -16.22 34.95 -25.07
C PHE A 407 -15.70 35.26 -23.67
N ASP A 408 -16.58 35.67 -22.77
CA ASP A 408 -16.30 35.93 -21.35
C ASP A 408 -15.77 34.68 -20.61
N GLU A 409 -16.44 33.54 -20.75
CA GLU A 409 -16.05 32.28 -20.12
C GLU A 409 -14.71 31.79 -20.67
N PHE A 410 -14.51 31.96 -21.98
CA PHE A 410 -13.28 31.57 -22.66
C PHE A 410 -12.08 32.41 -22.20
N LEU A 411 -12.23 33.74 -22.17
CA LEU A 411 -11.17 34.66 -21.74
C LEU A 411 -10.84 34.50 -20.25
N ASN A 412 -11.84 34.37 -19.39
CA ASN A 412 -11.62 34.14 -17.95
C ASN A 412 -10.80 32.87 -17.70
N ARG A 413 -11.06 31.80 -18.45
CA ARG A 413 -10.35 30.53 -18.29
C ARG A 413 -8.94 30.55 -18.86
N PHE A 414 -8.75 31.19 -20.02
CA PHE A 414 -7.51 31.07 -20.81
C PHE A 414 -6.62 32.32 -20.83
N SER A 415 -7.02 33.42 -20.19
CA SER A 415 -6.22 34.65 -20.03
C SER A 415 -4.78 34.41 -19.56
N ILE A 416 -4.56 33.38 -18.72
CA ILE A 416 -3.25 32.97 -18.20
C ILE A 416 -2.27 32.55 -19.31
N LEU A 417 -2.77 32.03 -20.45
CA LEU A 417 -1.93 31.64 -21.59
C LEU A 417 -1.34 32.86 -22.31
N ALA A 418 -2.04 33.99 -22.28
CA ALA A 418 -1.63 35.21 -22.96
C ALA A 418 -2.01 36.47 -22.15
N PRO A 419 -1.33 36.74 -21.02
CA PRO A 419 -1.65 37.90 -20.18
C PRO A 419 -1.47 39.24 -20.89
N GLN A 420 -0.69 39.28 -21.97
CA GLN A 420 -0.46 40.45 -22.83
C GLN A 420 -1.66 40.80 -23.73
N VAL A 421 -2.63 39.90 -23.90
CA VAL A 421 -3.79 40.10 -24.78
C VAL A 421 -4.97 40.71 -24.01
N VAL A 422 -4.93 40.66 -22.68
CA VAL A 422 -5.97 41.20 -21.78
C VAL A 422 -5.64 42.65 -21.41
N ASP A 423 -5.50 43.51 -22.42
CA ASP A 423 -5.56 44.96 -22.20
C ASP A 423 -7.04 45.37 -22.13
N LYS A 424 -7.39 46.22 -21.17
CA LYS A 424 -8.78 46.57 -20.79
C LYS A 424 -9.66 47.20 -21.90
N ASN A 425 -9.12 47.43 -23.10
CA ASN A 425 -9.77 48.15 -24.21
C ASN A 425 -9.91 47.34 -25.52
N SER A 426 -9.75 46.01 -25.51
CA SER A 426 -9.98 45.19 -26.72
C SER A 426 -11.36 44.53 -26.72
N ASP A 427 -12.07 44.59 -27.85
CA ASP A 427 -13.28 43.79 -28.10
C ASP A 427 -13.04 42.31 -27.75
N GLU A 428 -13.94 41.72 -26.95
CA GLU A 428 -13.90 40.32 -26.51
C GLU A 428 -13.66 39.30 -27.64
N PRO A 429 -14.30 39.39 -28.84
CA PRO A 429 -14.00 38.49 -29.95
C PRO A 429 -12.59 38.68 -30.52
N ALA A 430 -12.07 39.92 -30.56
CA ALA A 430 -10.72 40.20 -31.02
C ALA A 430 -9.66 39.69 -30.02
N ALA A 431 -9.94 39.77 -28.73
CA ALA A 431 -9.10 39.20 -27.67
C ALA A 431 -9.06 37.66 -27.76
N CYS A 432 -10.21 37.01 -27.98
CA CYS A 432 -10.29 35.57 -28.20
C CYS A 432 -9.48 35.14 -29.43
N LYS A 433 -9.60 35.89 -30.54
CA LYS A 433 -8.84 35.63 -31.77
C LYS A 433 -7.34 35.71 -31.55
N LYS A 434 -6.85 36.81 -30.95
CA LYS A 434 -5.42 37.00 -30.64
C LYS A 434 -4.88 35.92 -29.70
N LEU A 435 -5.68 35.46 -28.72
CA LEU A 435 -5.29 34.38 -27.83
C LEU A 435 -5.14 33.06 -28.58
N LEU A 436 -6.11 32.71 -29.44
CA LEU A 436 -6.10 31.49 -30.24
C LEU A 436 -4.95 31.50 -31.29
N ASP A 437 -4.70 32.64 -31.92
CA ASP A 437 -3.59 32.83 -32.86
C ASP A 437 -2.23 32.67 -32.18
N LYS A 438 -2.07 33.27 -30.98
CA LYS A 438 -0.85 33.09 -30.17
C LYS A 438 -0.68 31.64 -29.67
N ALA A 439 -1.79 30.94 -29.46
CA ALA A 439 -1.78 29.51 -29.19
C ALA A 439 -1.48 28.66 -30.44
N GLY A 440 -1.46 29.23 -31.65
CA GLY A 440 -1.14 28.50 -32.89
C GLY A 440 -2.12 27.36 -33.17
N LEU A 441 -3.40 27.55 -32.85
CA LEU A 441 -4.45 26.56 -33.12
C LEU A 441 -5.02 26.79 -34.53
N GLU A 442 -5.02 25.74 -35.35
CA GLU A 442 -5.63 25.77 -36.69
C GLU A 442 -7.07 25.22 -36.63
N GLY A 443 -8.02 25.85 -37.33
CA GLY A 443 -9.37 25.30 -37.51
C GLY A 443 -10.42 25.68 -36.47
N TYR A 444 -10.19 26.72 -35.65
CA TYR A 444 -11.22 27.34 -34.80
C TYR A 444 -12.11 28.30 -35.63
N GLN A 445 -13.35 28.55 -35.17
CA GLN A 445 -14.21 29.59 -35.72
C GLN A 445 -14.74 30.51 -34.61
N ILE A 446 -14.94 31.78 -34.95
CA ILE A 446 -15.47 32.80 -34.04
C ILE A 446 -16.87 33.15 -34.54
N GLY A 447 -17.89 32.86 -33.73
CA GLY A 447 -19.27 33.24 -33.99
C GLY A 447 -19.55 34.68 -33.57
N LYS A 448 -20.85 35.03 -33.47
CA LYS A 448 -21.28 36.35 -32.97
C LYS A 448 -21.18 36.46 -31.46
N THR A 449 -21.44 35.37 -30.73
CA THR A 449 -21.49 35.37 -29.26
C THR A 449 -20.58 34.32 -28.61
N LYS A 450 -20.06 33.36 -29.39
CA LYS A 450 -19.31 32.20 -28.90
C LYS A 450 -18.07 31.90 -29.74
N VAL A 451 -17.07 31.29 -29.11
CA VAL A 451 -15.92 30.63 -29.75
C VAL A 451 -16.28 29.17 -30.01
N PHE A 452 -15.98 28.69 -31.22
CA PHE A 452 -16.22 27.34 -31.68
C PHE A 452 -14.88 26.63 -31.93
N LEU A 453 -14.63 25.55 -31.18
CA LEU A 453 -13.40 24.76 -31.25
C LEU A 453 -13.68 23.34 -31.73
N ARG A 454 -12.73 22.78 -32.48
CA ARG A 454 -12.76 21.37 -32.91
C ARG A 454 -12.46 20.44 -31.73
N ALA A 455 -12.84 19.17 -31.88
CA ALA A 455 -12.55 18.14 -30.89
C ALA A 455 -11.02 18.09 -30.58
N GLY A 456 -10.66 18.01 -29.30
CA GLY A 456 -9.28 17.95 -28.84
C GLY A 456 -8.60 19.31 -28.58
N GLN A 457 -8.99 20.38 -29.29
CA GLN A 457 -8.35 21.69 -29.14
C GLN A 457 -8.50 22.30 -27.75
N MET A 458 -9.66 22.09 -27.13
CA MET A 458 -9.90 22.51 -25.74
C MET A 458 -8.96 21.77 -24.76
N ALA A 459 -8.71 20.48 -24.99
CA ALA A 459 -7.80 19.69 -24.17
C ALA A 459 -6.34 20.14 -24.35
N ASP A 460 -5.94 20.54 -25.57
CA ASP A 460 -4.62 21.13 -25.81
C ASP A 460 -4.44 22.46 -25.09
N LEU A 461 -5.46 23.34 -25.12
CA LEU A 461 -5.46 24.60 -24.36
C LEU A 461 -5.39 24.36 -22.84
N ASP A 462 -6.18 23.43 -22.32
CA ASP A 462 -6.15 23.07 -20.90
C ASP A 462 -4.82 22.42 -20.49
N THR A 463 -4.19 21.63 -21.37
CA THR A 463 -2.87 21.04 -21.12
C THR A 463 -1.82 22.14 -20.98
N ARG A 464 -1.77 23.10 -21.92
CA ARG A 464 -0.85 24.24 -21.85
C ARG A 464 -1.11 25.12 -20.61
N ARG A 465 -2.38 25.34 -20.26
CA ARG A 465 -2.78 26.05 -19.04
C ARG A 465 -2.26 25.33 -17.80
N THR A 466 -2.42 24.01 -17.75
CA THR A 466 -1.96 23.17 -16.64
C THR A 466 -0.43 23.19 -16.52
N GLU A 467 0.31 23.23 -17.63
CA GLU A 467 1.77 23.38 -17.61
C GLU A 467 2.20 24.71 -16.99
N ILE A 468 1.59 25.83 -17.39
CA ILE A 468 1.89 27.15 -16.82
C ILE A 468 1.53 27.20 -15.34
N LEU A 469 0.35 26.71 -14.97
CA LEU A 469 -0.08 26.63 -13.57
C LEU A 469 0.84 25.73 -12.75
N GLY A 470 1.28 24.59 -13.29
CA GLY A 470 2.22 23.67 -12.65
C GLY A 470 3.59 24.30 -12.40
N ARG A 471 4.12 25.07 -13.37
CA ARG A 471 5.36 25.84 -13.20
C ARG A 471 5.22 26.90 -12.11
N SER A 472 4.13 27.67 -12.13
CA SER A 472 3.83 28.69 -11.12
C SER A 472 3.68 28.10 -9.73
N ALA A 473 2.92 27.00 -9.59
CA ALA A 473 2.77 26.28 -8.33
C ALA A 473 4.10 25.75 -7.81
N SER A 474 4.97 25.22 -8.67
CA SER A 474 6.30 24.73 -8.29
C SER A 474 7.20 25.84 -7.73
N ILE A 475 7.11 27.07 -8.27
CA ILE A 475 7.85 28.22 -7.76
C ILE A 475 7.37 28.59 -6.34
N ILE A 476 6.05 28.66 -6.16
CA ILE A 476 5.43 28.98 -4.86
C ILE A 476 5.76 27.89 -3.84
N GLN A 477 5.54 26.62 -4.18
CA GLN A 477 5.84 25.48 -3.32
C GLN A 477 7.31 25.44 -2.91
N ARG A 478 8.24 25.72 -3.83
CA ARG A 478 9.68 25.79 -3.51
C ARG A 478 9.99 26.86 -2.48
N LYS A 479 9.43 28.07 -2.63
CA LYS A 479 9.62 29.17 -1.68
C LYS A 479 9.01 28.85 -0.32
N VAL A 480 7.80 28.30 -0.28
CA VAL A 480 7.12 27.92 0.97
C VAL A 480 7.85 26.79 1.69
N ARG A 481 8.25 25.73 0.97
CA ARG A 481 9.02 24.61 1.56
C ARG A 481 10.36 25.09 2.10
N SER A 482 11.07 25.96 1.37
CA SER A 482 12.33 26.53 1.82
C SER A 482 12.14 27.41 3.08
N TYR A 483 11.06 28.20 3.14
CA TYR A 483 10.69 28.97 4.33
C TYR A 483 10.39 28.07 5.54
N LEU A 484 9.56 27.02 5.37
CA LEU A 484 9.22 26.07 6.43
C LEU A 484 10.44 25.31 6.94
N ALA A 485 11.30 24.84 6.04
CA ALA A 485 12.55 24.18 6.38
C ALA A 485 13.49 25.12 7.16
N LYS A 486 13.62 26.38 6.71
CA LYS A 486 14.42 27.40 7.40
C LYS A 486 13.88 27.69 8.80
N LYS A 487 12.55 27.81 8.97
CA LYS A 487 11.90 28.01 10.28
C LYS A 487 12.19 26.84 11.23
N THR A 488 12.03 25.60 10.75
CA THR A 488 12.26 24.39 11.54
C THR A 488 13.74 24.26 11.93
N PHE A 489 14.66 24.56 11.02
CA PHE A 489 16.09 24.56 11.29
C PHE A 489 16.48 25.60 12.35
N MET A 490 15.93 26.82 12.30
CA MET A 490 16.19 27.84 13.33
C MET A 490 15.73 27.39 14.72
N GLN A 491 14.56 26.75 14.82
CA GLN A 491 14.06 26.21 16.08
C GLN A 491 14.98 25.12 16.61
N LEU A 492 15.37 24.16 15.77
CA LEU A 492 16.25 23.06 16.15
C LEU A 492 17.64 23.56 16.59
N ARG A 493 18.17 24.57 15.90
CA ARG A 493 19.43 25.24 16.29
C ARG A 493 19.32 25.89 17.67
N SER A 494 18.22 26.58 17.96
CA SER A 494 17.99 27.21 19.27
C SER A 494 17.95 26.16 20.39
N SER A 495 17.21 25.07 20.21
CA SER A 495 17.18 23.97 21.17
C SER A 495 18.54 23.31 21.37
N ALA A 496 19.30 23.07 20.28
CA ALA A 496 20.65 22.51 20.37
C ALA A 496 21.59 23.44 21.16
N THR A 497 21.53 24.76 20.93
CA THR A 497 22.36 25.72 21.69
C THR A 497 22.01 25.75 23.18
N GLN A 498 20.74 25.60 23.55
CA GLN A 498 20.33 25.52 24.96
C GLN A 498 20.87 24.26 25.63
N ILE A 499 20.75 23.09 24.98
CA ILE A 499 21.31 21.82 25.50
C ILE A 499 22.83 21.93 25.63
N GLN A 500 23.52 22.47 24.62
CA GLN A 500 24.96 22.67 24.68
C GLN A 500 25.38 23.59 25.85
N ALA A 501 24.62 24.64 26.13
CA ALA A 501 24.86 25.52 27.28
C ALA A 501 24.71 24.76 28.62
N VAL A 502 23.66 23.94 28.75
CA VAL A 502 23.44 23.10 29.95
C VAL A 502 24.57 22.08 30.12
N CYS A 503 24.97 21.38 29.05
CA CYS A 503 26.07 20.42 29.09
C CYS A 503 27.40 21.07 29.46
N ARG A 504 27.71 22.25 28.88
CA ARG A 504 28.91 23.03 29.27
C ARG A 504 28.85 23.44 30.74
N GLY A 505 27.69 23.85 31.24
CA GLY A 505 27.48 24.15 32.66
C GLY A 505 27.63 22.92 33.57
N TYR A 506 27.16 21.75 33.14
CA TYR A 506 27.33 20.49 33.87
C TYR A 506 28.80 20.07 33.95
N LEU A 507 29.53 20.10 32.83
CA LEU A 507 30.97 19.83 32.80
C LEU A 507 31.75 20.79 33.71
N GLY A 508 31.42 22.09 33.68
CA GLY A 508 32.02 23.07 34.57
C GLY A 508 31.78 22.77 36.06
N ARG A 509 30.56 22.36 36.43
CA ARG A 509 30.23 21.93 37.80
C ARG A 509 30.98 20.66 38.21
N GLY A 510 31.08 19.66 37.33
CA GLY A 510 31.84 18.44 37.59
C GLY A 510 33.33 18.72 37.85
N VAL A 511 33.96 19.59 37.06
CA VAL A 511 35.36 20.02 37.27
C VAL A 511 35.51 20.75 38.61
N TYR A 512 34.59 21.64 38.96
CA TYR A 512 34.63 22.36 40.24
C TYR A 512 34.43 21.43 41.44
N GLU A 513 33.57 20.43 41.33
CA GLU A 513 33.34 19.45 42.39
C GLU A 513 34.59 18.60 42.65
N SER A 514 35.28 18.14 41.60
CA SER A 514 36.58 17.46 41.73
C SER A 514 37.61 18.34 42.45
N LYS A 515 37.74 19.61 42.05
CA LYS A 515 38.64 20.57 42.75
C LYS A 515 38.25 20.77 44.21
N ARG A 516 36.96 20.83 44.54
CA ARG A 516 36.49 20.91 45.94
C ARG A 516 36.85 19.66 46.73
N ARG A 517 36.71 18.46 46.15
CA ARG A 517 37.08 17.20 46.81
C ARG A 517 38.58 17.13 47.06
N GLU A 518 39.41 17.52 46.09
CA GLU A 518 40.87 17.61 46.25
C GLU A 518 41.26 18.60 47.34
N ALA A 519 40.68 19.82 47.35
CA ALA A 519 40.95 20.82 48.37
C ALA A 519 40.52 20.34 49.78
N ALA A 520 39.39 19.66 49.89
CA ALA A 520 38.93 19.07 51.15
C ALA A 520 39.88 17.96 51.63
N ALA A 521 40.32 17.07 50.73
CA ALA A 521 41.27 16.01 51.05
C ALA A 521 42.62 16.60 51.53
N LEU A 522 43.15 17.61 50.84
CA LEU A 522 44.37 18.31 51.24
C LEU A 522 44.22 18.98 52.61
N LYS A 523 43.07 19.58 52.90
CA LYS A 523 42.79 20.20 54.20
C LYS A 523 42.79 19.17 55.32
N ILE A 524 42.10 18.04 55.14
CA ILE A 524 42.07 16.93 56.09
C ILE A 524 43.48 16.35 56.31
N GLN A 525 44.22 16.09 55.24
CA GLN A 525 45.59 15.58 55.31
C GLN A 525 46.53 16.55 56.04
N ARG A 526 46.44 17.85 55.73
CA ARG A 526 47.23 18.90 56.39
C ARG A 526 46.93 18.96 57.88
N ASP A 527 45.65 18.97 58.25
CA ASP A 527 45.23 19.11 59.65
C ASP A 527 45.61 17.86 60.46
N LEU A 528 45.51 16.66 59.86
CA LEU A 528 45.98 15.41 60.47
C LEU A 528 47.50 15.39 60.66
N ARG A 529 48.28 15.76 59.64
CA ARG A 529 49.75 15.85 59.73
C ARG A 529 50.19 16.84 60.80
N LYS A 530 49.53 18.01 60.86
CA LYS A 530 49.76 19.02 61.91
C LYS A 530 49.45 18.45 63.30
N PHE A 531 48.34 17.74 63.46
CA PHE A 531 47.95 17.15 64.74
C PHE A 531 48.96 16.09 65.20
N LEU A 532 49.35 15.15 64.32
CA LEU A 532 50.33 14.10 64.64
C LEU A 532 51.69 14.68 65.02
N ALA A 533 52.20 15.65 64.26
CA ALA A 533 53.45 16.32 64.57
C ALA A 533 53.38 17.08 65.90
N ARG A 534 52.28 17.78 66.18
CA ARG A 534 52.08 18.51 67.43
C ARG A 534 51.95 17.57 68.63
N LYS A 535 51.27 16.43 68.48
CA LYS A 535 51.16 15.39 69.51
C LYS A 535 52.54 14.81 69.86
N ALA A 536 53.30 14.38 68.85
CA ALA A 536 54.65 13.86 69.06
C ALA A 536 55.58 14.88 69.75
N TYR A 537 55.53 16.15 69.34
CA TYR A 537 56.31 17.21 69.99
C TYR A 537 55.88 17.48 71.44
N THR A 538 54.56 17.51 71.73
CA THR A 538 54.06 17.76 73.09
C THR A 538 54.33 16.60 74.05
N GLU A 539 54.29 15.35 73.57
CA GLU A 539 54.72 14.18 74.33
C GLU A 539 56.22 14.24 74.66
N MET A 540 57.06 14.55 73.66
CA MET A 540 58.51 14.72 73.88
C MET A 540 58.82 15.89 74.82
N PHE A 541 58.11 17.01 74.68
CA PHE A 541 58.29 18.19 75.54
C PHE A 541 57.87 17.90 76.98
N SER A 542 56.73 17.23 77.21
CA SER A 542 56.28 16.89 78.56
C SER A 542 57.22 15.89 79.25
N ALA A 543 57.77 14.91 78.53
CA ALA A 543 58.80 14.01 79.03
C ALA A 543 60.09 14.79 79.42
N THR A 544 60.55 15.69 78.56
CA THR A 544 61.76 16.50 78.80
C THR A 544 61.58 17.43 80.00
N VAL A 545 60.43 18.11 80.11
CA VAL A 545 60.11 18.97 81.26
C VAL A 545 60.05 18.16 82.56
N SER A 546 59.48 16.96 82.53
CA SER A 546 59.41 16.07 83.70
C SER A 546 60.82 15.62 84.15
N ILE A 547 61.69 15.25 83.20
CA ILE A 547 63.09 14.90 83.49
C ILE A 547 63.84 16.12 84.06
N GLN A 548 63.71 17.29 83.42
CA GLN A 548 64.36 18.52 83.85
C GLN A 548 63.89 18.96 85.25
N ALA A 549 62.59 18.86 85.54
CA ALA A 549 62.04 19.14 86.86
C ALA A 549 62.61 18.17 87.92
N GLY A 550 62.71 16.88 87.59
CA GLY A 550 63.36 15.88 88.42
C GLY A 550 64.83 16.19 88.70
N MET A 551 65.60 16.56 87.67
CA MET A 551 67.02 16.93 87.78
C MET A 551 67.21 18.21 88.61
N ARG A 552 66.43 19.26 88.36
CA ARG A 552 66.46 20.51 89.17
C ARG A 552 66.16 20.21 90.63
N GLY A 553 65.13 19.41 90.92
CA GLY A 553 64.81 18.97 92.26
C GLY A 553 65.93 18.14 92.91
N MET A 554 66.67 17.32 92.15
CA MET A 554 67.82 16.56 92.64
C MET A 554 69.02 17.46 92.97
N VAL A 555 69.33 18.44 92.12
CA VAL A 555 70.40 19.43 92.35
C VAL A 555 70.11 20.24 93.61
N SER A 556 68.89 20.78 93.76
CA SER A 556 68.49 21.51 94.96
C SER A 556 68.55 20.66 96.23
N ARG A 557 68.20 19.36 96.16
CA ARG A 557 68.31 18.43 97.30
C ARG A 557 69.77 18.10 97.66
N LYS A 558 70.66 17.96 96.67
CA LYS A 558 72.11 17.81 96.91
C LYS A 558 72.70 19.04 97.59
N GLU A 559 72.36 20.24 97.11
CA GLU A 559 72.79 21.51 97.71
C GLU A 559 72.26 21.67 99.15
N LEU A 560 70.99 21.35 99.40
CA LEU A 560 70.41 21.36 100.74
C LEU A 560 71.11 20.36 101.68
N SER A 561 71.43 19.16 101.19
CA SER A 561 72.18 18.15 101.96
C SER A 561 73.58 18.64 102.33
N PHE A 562 74.29 19.28 101.39
CA PHE A 562 75.59 19.89 101.64
C PHE A 562 75.51 21.00 102.69
N ARG A 563 74.52 21.90 102.59
CA ARG A 563 74.26 22.95 103.58
C ARG A 563 73.89 22.41 104.96
N ARG A 564 73.14 21.31 105.03
CA ARG A 564 72.81 20.64 106.30
C ARG A 564 74.06 20.04 106.94
N LYS A 565 74.94 19.39 106.17
CA LYS A 565 76.22 18.85 106.65
C LYS A 565 77.15 19.95 107.16
N THR A 566 77.30 21.06 106.43
CA THR A 566 78.12 22.19 106.89
C THR A 566 77.54 22.84 108.13
N LYS A 567 76.22 23.08 108.19
CA LYS A 567 75.55 23.63 109.40
C LYS A 567 75.74 22.72 110.61
N ALA A 568 75.61 21.40 110.44
CA ALA A 568 75.87 20.44 111.51
C ALA A 568 77.34 20.51 111.99
N ALA A 569 78.30 20.59 111.07
CA ALA A 569 79.71 20.78 111.41
C ALA A 569 79.96 22.10 112.17
N THR A 570 79.34 23.21 111.75
CA THR A 570 79.44 24.50 112.45
C THR A 570 78.85 24.44 113.87
N ILE A 571 77.74 23.74 114.07
CA ILE A 571 77.12 23.55 115.39
C ILE A 571 78.07 22.76 116.32
N ILE A 572 78.69 21.69 115.81
CA ILE A 572 79.66 20.88 116.56
C ILE A 572 80.90 21.73 116.92
N GLN A 573 81.45 22.48 115.96
CA GLN A 573 82.58 23.38 116.17
C GLN A 573 82.26 24.46 117.23
N ASN A 574 81.09 25.08 117.17
CA ASN A 574 80.65 26.07 118.15
C ASN A 574 80.51 25.46 119.56
N ARG A 575 79.88 24.29 119.68
CA ARG A 575 79.74 23.58 120.97
C ARG A 575 81.11 23.26 121.58
N CYS A 576 82.08 22.84 120.75
CA CYS A 576 83.43 22.54 121.21
C CYS A 576 84.18 23.81 121.68
N ARG A 577 84.06 24.93 120.93
CA ARG A 577 84.63 26.23 121.33
C ARG A 577 84.03 26.74 122.66
N VAL A 578 82.72 26.62 122.85
CA VAL A 578 82.05 26.98 124.12
C VAL A 578 82.52 26.09 125.28
N PHE A 579 82.74 24.80 125.03
CA PHE A 579 83.27 23.88 126.05
C PHE A 579 84.69 24.28 126.49
N LEU A 580 85.59 24.58 125.55
CA LEU A 580 86.94 25.04 125.86
C LEU A 580 86.94 26.35 126.67
N ALA A 581 86.13 27.33 126.30
CA ALA A 581 85.99 28.58 127.04
C ALA A 581 85.44 28.36 128.45
N ARG A 582 84.45 27.48 128.64
CA ARG A 582 83.94 27.10 129.97
C ARG A 582 84.99 26.42 130.82
N LEU A 583 85.82 25.55 130.23
CA LEU A 583 86.88 24.85 130.94
C LEU A 583 87.97 25.83 131.42
N HIS A 584 88.34 26.80 130.57
CA HIS A 584 89.25 27.88 130.94
C HIS A 584 88.69 28.76 132.05
N TYR A 585 87.43 29.22 131.93
CA TYR A 585 86.77 30.02 132.98
C TYR A 585 86.65 29.26 134.31
N ARG A 586 86.34 27.95 134.29
CA ARG A 586 86.30 27.13 135.52
C ARG A 586 87.66 27.04 136.20
N LYS A 587 88.75 26.86 135.44
CA LYS A 587 90.12 26.91 135.98
C LYS A 587 90.42 28.27 136.61
N LEU A 588 90.09 29.36 135.92
CA LEU A 588 90.31 30.73 136.38
C LEU A 588 89.50 31.04 137.65
N ARG A 589 88.22 30.62 137.69
CA ARG A 589 87.37 30.75 138.88
C ARG A 589 87.91 29.97 140.07
N LYS A 590 88.41 28.75 139.85
CA LYS A 590 89.01 27.92 140.91
C LYS A 590 90.30 28.58 141.45
N ALA A 591 91.15 29.10 140.56
CA ALA A 591 92.34 29.87 140.94
C ALA A 591 91.96 31.13 141.73
N ALA A 592 90.99 31.93 141.25
CA ALA A 592 90.52 33.14 141.91
C ALA A 592 89.93 32.86 143.29
N ILE A 593 89.10 31.83 143.45
CA ILE A 593 88.56 31.42 144.76
C ILE A 593 89.69 31.02 145.71
N THR A 594 90.71 30.28 145.22
CA THR A 594 91.86 29.87 146.05
C THR A 594 92.63 31.10 146.54
N THR A 595 92.89 32.07 145.68
CA THR A 595 93.56 33.33 146.04
C THR A 595 92.71 34.19 146.98
N GLN A 596 91.39 34.25 146.76
CA GLN A 596 90.45 34.99 147.63
C GLN A 596 90.32 34.34 149.01
N CYS A 597 90.28 33.01 149.10
CA CYS A 597 90.30 32.28 150.38
C CYS A 597 91.62 32.53 151.14
N ALA A 598 92.76 32.52 150.44
CA ALA A 598 94.05 32.86 151.04
C ALA A 598 94.10 34.30 151.55
N TRP A 599 93.54 35.26 150.79
CA TRP A 599 93.47 36.67 151.20
C TRP A 599 92.54 36.87 152.40
N ARG A 600 91.35 36.25 152.41
CA ARG A 600 90.41 36.30 153.54
C ARG A 600 91.03 35.68 154.80
N GLY A 601 91.79 34.59 154.66
CA GLY A 601 92.58 34.03 155.77
C GLY A 601 93.66 34.99 156.28
N LYS A 602 94.30 35.77 155.40
CA LYS A 602 95.32 36.77 155.77
C LYS A 602 94.72 37.95 156.53
N VAL A 603 93.52 38.41 156.14
CA VAL A 603 92.78 39.48 156.83
C VAL A 603 92.29 39.03 158.21
N ALA A 604 91.70 37.84 158.32
CA ALA A 604 91.26 37.28 159.61
C ALA A 604 92.42 37.10 160.60
N ARG A 605 93.62 36.73 160.12
CA ARG A 605 94.84 36.69 160.94
C ARG A 605 95.25 38.07 161.46
N LYS A 606 95.00 39.15 160.71
CA LYS A 606 95.28 40.53 161.13
C LYS A 606 94.31 40.99 162.22
N GLU A 607 93.02 40.66 162.09
CA GLU A 607 91.99 40.99 163.10
C GLU A 607 92.18 40.22 164.41
N LEU A 608 92.56 38.94 164.34
CA LEU A 608 92.92 38.16 165.53
C LEU A 608 94.08 38.82 166.31
N LYS A 609 95.03 39.44 165.59
CA LYS A 609 96.16 40.14 166.20
C LYS A 609 95.72 41.37 167.00
N ASN A 610 94.69 42.07 166.53
CA ASN A 610 94.09 43.21 167.23
C ASN A 610 93.28 42.77 168.46
N LEU A 611 92.49 41.70 168.35
CA LEU A 611 91.65 41.20 169.44
C LEU A 611 92.46 40.57 170.59
N LYS A 612 93.64 40.02 170.32
CA LYS A 612 94.55 39.52 171.36
C LYS A 612 95.11 40.61 172.29
N MET A 613 95.26 41.84 171.82
CA MET A 613 95.85 42.93 172.61
C MET A 613 94.83 43.61 173.54
N ALA A 614 93.54 43.53 173.23
CA ALA A 614 92.45 44.15 174.00
C ALA A 614 92.07 43.39 175.30
N ALA A 615 92.75 42.30 175.63
CA ALA A 615 92.24 41.31 176.58
C ALA A 615 92.92 41.26 177.97
N LYS A 616 93.39 42.39 178.56
CA LYS A 616 93.73 42.62 180.01
C LYS A 616 94.97 43.52 180.15
N GLN A 617 95.06 44.64 180.87
CA GLN A 617 94.46 45.11 182.13
C GLN A 617 94.61 44.10 183.29
N THR A 618 95.63 44.34 184.15
CA THR A 618 95.74 44.05 185.62
C THR A 618 95.37 42.64 186.15
N GLY A 619 96.19 41.82 186.83
CA GLY A 619 97.56 41.94 187.35
C GLY A 619 97.95 40.70 188.18
N ALA A 620 98.37 39.63 187.51
CA ALA A 620 99.38 38.64 187.93
C ALA A 620 100.00 38.19 186.59
N LEU A 621 100.70 39.12 185.95
CA LEU A 621 100.99 39.14 184.52
C LEU A 621 101.88 37.96 184.11
N GLN A 622 101.60 37.38 182.92
CA GLN A 622 102.45 36.43 182.17
C GLN A 622 102.23 34.90 182.33
N GLU A 623 101.68 34.34 183.43
CA GLU A 623 101.80 32.87 183.65
C GLU A 623 100.58 31.95 183.33
N ALA A 624 99.32 32.43 183.23
CA ALA A 624 98.19 31.52 182.92
C ALA A 624 98.09 31.09 181.43
N LYS A 625 98.99 31.60 180.57
CA LYS A 625 99.06 31.38 179.12
C LYS A 625 99.28 29.91 178.72
N ASN A 626 99.65 29.01 179.63
CA ASN A 626 99.99 27.62 179.29
C ASN A 626 98.82 26.60 179.31
N LYS A 627 97.54 26.97 179.50
CA LYS A 627 96.42 25.97 179.55
C LYS A 627 95.36 26.07 178.45
N LEU A 628 95.41 27.06 177.56
CA LEU A 628 94.45 27.27 176.47
C LEU A 628 94.75 26.43 175.20
N GLU A 629 95.55 25.38 175.32
CA GLU A 629 95.94 24.56 174.17
C GLU A 629 95.01 23.39 173.83
N LYS A 630 93.90 23.14 174.54
CA LYS A 630 93.23 21.83 174.38
C LYS A 630 91.79 21.74 173.85
N GLN A 631 91.04 22.80 173.56
CA GLN A 631 89.59 22.62 173.29
C GLN A 631 89.07 23.08 171.92
N VAL A 632 89.90 22.87 170.91
CA VAL A 632 89.61 23.11 169.48
C VAL A 632 88.61 22.12 168.85
N GLU A 633 88.03 21.14 169.54
CA GLU A 633 87.44 19.98 168.83
C GLU A 633 85.94 19.98 168.47
N GLU A 634 85.06 20.87 168.94
CA GLU A 634 83.62 20.52 168.96
C GLU A 634 82.69 21.05 167.82
N LEU A 635 83.12 21.94 166.92
CA LEU A 635 82.20 22.74 166.07
C LEU A 635 81.67 22.11 164.74
N THR A 636 81.69 20.81 164.55
CA THR A 636 81.54 20.15 163.22
C THR A 636 80.13 19.76 162.73
N TRP A 637 78.99 20.06 163.38
CA TRP A 637 77.70 19.40 163.05
C TRP A 637 76.75 20.09 162.01
N ARG A 638 76.09 21.22 162.27
CA ARG A 638 74.65 21.51 161.92
C ARG A 638 74.02 21.57 160.47
N LEU A 639 74.65 21.37 159.30
CA LEU A 639 74.10 21.91 158.00
C LEU A 639 73.19 21.03 157.06
N GLN A 640 72.81 19.78 157.35
CA GLN A 640 72.31 18.83 156.30
C GLN A 640 70.80 18.83 155.89
N LEU A 641 69.93 19.76 156.34
CA LEU A 641 68.45 19.61 156.27
C LEU A 641 67.73 20.09 154.96
N GLU A 642 68.42 20.67 153.99
CA GLU A 642 67.87 21.51 152.90
C GLU A 642 67.01 20.86 151.77
N LYS A 643 66.79 19.53 151.68
CA LYS A 643 66.48 18.89 150.36
C LYS A 643 65.02 18.57 149.94
N ARG A 644 63.94 18.75 150.72
CA ARG A 644 62.62 18.12 150.42
C ARG A 644 61.55 18.91 149.61
N MET A 645 61.56 20.23 149.50
CA MET A 645 60.36 21.00 149.05
C MET A 645 60.09 21.09 147.51
N ARG A 646 60.66 20.24 146.64
CA ARG A 646 60.62 20.45 145.17
C ARG A 646 59.61 19.61 144.36
N THR A 647 58.83 18.71 144.96
CA THR A 647 58.12 17.64 144.22
C THR A 647 56.68 17.91 143.77
N ASP A 648 55.91 18.87 144.31
CA ASP A 648 54.43 18.81 144.23
C ASP A 648 53.75 19.54 143.05
N LEU A 649 54.46 20.18 142.12
CA LEU A 649 53.82 21.11 141.15
C LEU A 649 53.69 20.62 139.69
N GLU A 650 54.25 19.46 139.31
CA GLU A 650 54.24 18.96 137.92
C GLU A 650 52.89 18.37 137.44
N GLU A 651 51.95 18.05 138.34
CA GLU A 651 50.73 17.26 138.01
C GLU A 651 49.61 18.02 137.27
N ALA A 652 49.56 19.35 137.32
CA ALA A 652 48.38 20.11 136.85
C ALA A 652 48.20 20.21 135.31
N LYS A 653 49.16 19.80 134.47
CA LYS A 653 49.18 20.20 133.04
C LYS A 653 48.66 19.17 132.02
N LYS A 654 48.24 17.97 132.44
CA LYS A 654 48.02 16.83 131.51
C LYS A 654 46.58 16.61 130.99
N GLN A 655 45.54 17.26 131.53
CA GLN A 655 44.12 16.91 131.27
C GLN A 655 43.38 17.66 130.12
N GLU A 656 43.88 18.79 129.60
CA GLU A 656 43.10 19.62 128.63
C GLU A 656 43.09 19.12 127.16
N ASN A 657 44.07 18.33 126.72
CA ASN A 657 44.24 18.01 125.29
C ASN A 657 43.20 17.04 124.68
N ALA A 658 42.35 16.37 125.46
CA ALA A 658 41.47 15.30 124.96
C ALA A 658 40.13 15.78 124.35
N LYS A 659 39.72 17.04 124.53
CA LYS A 659 38.38 17.54 124.13
C LYS A 659 38.24 17.96 122.66
N TYR A 660 39.34 18.25 121.96
CA TYR A 660 39.30 18.86 120.63
C TYR A 660 39.03 17.88 119.47
N GLU A 661 39.21 16.57 119.67
CA GLU A 661 39.08 15.58 118.58
C GLU A 661 37.61 15.23 118.24
N ALA A 662 36.64 15.46 119.14
CA ALA A 662 35.23 15.07 118.92
C ALA A 662 34.42 15.98 117.98
N SER A 663 34.86 17.22 117.72
CA SER A 663 34.09 18.21 116.95
C SER A 663 34.20 18.08 115.41
N LEU A 664 35.05 17.19 114.90
CA LEU A 664 35.29 17.03 113.45
C LEU A 664 34.28 16.11 112.74
N GLU A 665 33.60 15.20 113.45
CA GLU A 665 32.64 14.24 112.86
C GLU A 665 31.26 14.84 112.53
N GLU A 666 30.83 15.89 113.24
CA GLU A 666 29.50 16.51 113.05
C GLU A 666 29.35 17.29 111.74
N ILE A 667 30.45 17.75 111.15
CA ILE A 667 30.43 18.63 109.97
C ILE A 667 30.19 17.84 108.66
N GLN A 668 30.52 16.55 108.60
CA GLN A 668 30.39 15.74 107.39
C GLN A 668 28.94 15.33 107.06
N ASN A 669 28.06 15.23 108.07
CA ASN A 669 26.66 14.81 107.85
C ASN A 669 25.78 15.92 107.25
N LYS A 670 26.11 17.20 107.44
CA LYS A 670 25.36 18.35 106.90
C LYS A 670 25.48 18.55 105.39
N PHE A 671 26.52 17.99 104.75
CA PHE A 671 26.80 18.20 103.32
C PHE A 671 25.91 17.34 102.40
N LYS A 672 25.36 16.22 102.91
CA LYS A 672 24.53 15.29 102.12
C LYS A 672 23.06 15.69 102.02
N GLU A 673 22.55 16.52 102.93
CA GLU A 673 21.15 17.00 102.90
C GLU A 673 20.95 18.16 101.90
N THR A 674 22.00 18.94 101.62
CA THR A 674 21.95 20.11 100.71
C THR A 674 21.86 19.74 99.22
N GLU A 675 22.26 18.53 98.83
CA GLU A 675 22.28 18.10 97.42
C GLU A 675 20.88 17.74 96.89
N ALA A 676 19.94 17.35 97.79
CA ALA A 676 18.58 16.97 97.42
C ALA A 676 17.62 18.17 97.19
N LEU A 677 17.96 19.35 97.72
CA LEU A 677 17.16 20.59 97.59
C LEU A 677 17.33 21.28 96.21
N LEU A 678 18.49 21.15 95.57
CA LEU A 678 18.83 21.82 94.30
C LEU A 678 18.09 21.30 93.06
N ILE A 679 17.52 20.09 93.12
CA ILE A 679 16.83 19.46 91.98
C ILE A 679 15.37 19.97 91.87
N LYS A 680 14.76 20.43 92.96
CA LYS A 680 13.38 20.98 92.97
C LYS A 680 13.30 22.45 92.52
N GLU A 681 14.39 23.22 92.59
CA GLU A 681 14.39 24.64 92.16
C GLU A 681 14.49 24.82 90.63
N ARG A 682 14.91 23.79 89.89
CA ARG A 682 15.14 23.91 88.43
C ARG A 682 13.86 23.84 87.57
N GLU A 683 12.76 23.35 88.13
CA GLU A 683 11.47 23.23 87.43
C GLU A 683 10.56 24.46 87.61
N ALA A 684 10.80 25.31 88.62
CA ALA A 684 10.03 26.52 88.88
C ALA A 684 10.51 27.78 88.14
N ALA A 685 11.72 27.78 87.57
CA ALA A 685 12.33 28.95 86.91
C ALA A 685 11.91 29.16 85.43
N LYS A 686 10.92 28.40 84.93
CA LYS A 686 10.44 28.50 83.53
C LYS A 686 9.24 29.43 83.33
N GLU A 687 8.66 30.02 84.37
CA GLU A 687 7.42 30.83 84.25
C GLU A 687 7.52 32.33 84.63
N VAL A 688 8.66 32.87 85.07
CA VAL A 688 8.73 34.29 85.47
C VAL A 688 10.05 34.95 85.06
N SER A 689 10.09 35.53 83.86
CA SER A 689 11.10 36.53 83.47
C SER A 689 10.55 37.50 82.41
N GLU A 690 9.36 38.04 82.65
CA GLU A 690 8.99 39.40 82.25
C GLU A 690 9.08 40.28 83.52
N VAL A 691 9.88 41.34 83.48
CA VAL A 691 9.78 42.66 84.18
C VAL A 691 11.10 43.44 83.96
N LEU A 692 11.04 44.50 83.13
CA LEU A 692 11.38 45.94 83.32
C LEU A 692 12.36 46.37 84.49
N PRO A 693 12.78 47.67 84.68
CA PRO A 693 13.15 48.84 83.83
C PRO A 693 14.36 49.71 84.41
N ILE A 694 14.45 51.01 84.03
CA ILE A 694 15.16 52.21 84.61
C ILE A 694 16.48 52.62 83.88
N ILE A 695 16.68 53.75 83.16
CA ILE A 695 16.47 55.24 83.23
C ILE A 695 17.76 56.05 83.58
N LYS A 696 17.98 57.13 82.77
CA LYS A 696 18.94 58.29 82.84
C LYS A 696 20.35 58.05 82.25
N GLU A 697 20.88 58.86 81.32
CA GLU A 697 20.93 60.34 81.19
C GLU A 697 20.70 60.88 79.74
N VAL A 698 20.62 62.21 79.62
CA VAL A 698 20.16 63.09 78.51
C VAL A 698 21.36 64.00 78.10
N PRO A 699 21.40 64.78 76.99
CA PRO A 699 21.04 64.61 75.55
C PRO A 699 22.23 64.97 74.60
N VAL A 700 22.05 64.85 73.27
CA VAL A 700 22.30 65.91 72.24
C VAL A 700 22.03 65.33 70.83
N VAL A 701 20.93 65.81 70.25
CA VAL A 701 20.67 66.19 68.84
C VAL A 701 21.14 65.27 67.69
N ASP A 702 20.16 64.62 67.04
CA ASP A 702 19.91 64.75 65.58
C ASP A 702 18.54 64.12 65.23
N GLN A 703 17.48 64.91 65.39
CA GLN A 703 16.07 64.49 65.19
C GLN A 703 15.71 64.25 63.71
N GLU A 704 16.52 64.75 62.77
CA GLU A 704 16.27 64.66 61.32
C GLU A 704 16.77 63.34 60.69
N LEU A 705 17.79 62.71 61.28
CA LEU A 705 18.33 61.43 60.81
C LEU A 705 17.41 60.26 61.20
N MET A 706 16.79 60.34 62.39
CA MET A 706 15.84 59.33 62.86
C MET A 706 14.57 59.30 62.03
N GLU A 707 14.02 60.45 61.61
CA GLU A 707 12.82 60.48 60.76
C GLU A 707 13.07 59.95 59.33
N LYS A 708 14.28 60.18 58.79
CA LYS A 708 14.71 59.59 57.51
C LYS A 708 14.95 58.08 57.65
N LEU A 709 15.58 57.62 58.74
CA LEU A 709 15.78 56.19 59.02
C LEU A 709 14.49 55.45 59.34
N THR A 710 13.49 56.07 59.98
CA THR A 710 12.18 55.45 60.22
C THR A 710 11.38 55.35 58.93
N ASN A 711 11.40 56.38 58.09
CA ASN A 711 10.75 56.34 56.76
C ASN A 711 11.44 55.36 55.80
N GLU A 712 12.78 55.23 55.82
CA GLU A 712 13.48 54.21 55.05
C GLU A 712 13.22 52.80 55.59
N ASN A 713 13.15 52.61 56.92
CA ASN A 713 12.81 51.31 57.50
C ASN A 713 11.36 50.88 57.26
N GLU A 714 10.40 51.82 57.23
CA GLU A 714 9.02 51.53 56.83
C GLU A 714 8.91 51.22 55.33
N LYS A 715 9.63 51.95 54.47
CA LYS A 715 9.73 51.61 53.03
C LYS A 715 10.38 50.26 52.80
N LEU A 716 11.45 49.94 53.53
CA LEU A 716 12.13 48.64 53.45
C LEU A 716 11.24 47.52 53.97
N LYS A 717 10.50 47.70 55.07
CA LYS A 717 9.50 46.73 55.55
C LYS A 717 8.38 46.53 54.52
N GLY A 718 7.89 47.59 53.90
CA GLY A 718 6.91 47.52 52.81
C GLY A 718 7.43 46.74 51.60
N MET A 719 8.67 47.02 51.16
CA MET A 719 9.31 46.32 50.06
C MET A 719 9.57 44.84 50.38
N VAL A 720 10.03 44.52 51.60
CA VAL A 720 10.25 43.14 52.06
C VAL A 720 8.93 42.39 52.12
N SER A 721 7.85 42.94 52.67
CA SER A 721 6.54 42.27 52.66
C SER A 721 6.01 42.06 51.22
N SER A 722 6.24 43.02 50.31
CA SER A 722 5.86 42.88 48.90
C SER A 722 6.71 41.85 48.15
N LEU A 723 7.95 41.63 48.59
CA LEU A 723 8.85 40.62 48.03
C LEU A 723 8.51 39.25 48.60
N GLU A 724 8.16 39.14 49.89
CA GLU A 724 7.68 37.90 50.50
C GLU A 724 6.36 37.43 49.85
N THR A 725 5.40 38.34 49.61
CA THR A 725 4.16 37.98 48.90
C THR A 725 4.43 37.57 47.45
N LYS A 726 5.35 38.26 46.74
CA LYS A 726 5.76 37.85 45.39
C LYS A 726 6.54 36.53 45.36
N ILE A 727 7.34 36.23 46.39
CA ILE A 727 8.04 34.95 46.51
C ILE A 727 7.01 33.83 46.73
N ASP A 728 5.99 34.05 47.55
CA ASP A 728 4.92 33.07 47.79
C ASP A 728 4.01 32.89 46.57
N GLU A 729 3.68 33.97 45.84
CA GLU A 729 2.93 33.89 44.58
C GLU A 729 3.73 33.17 43.50
N THR A 730 5.01 33.50 43.32
CA THR A 730 5.88 32.81 42.34
C THR A 730 6.14 31.35 42.74
N ALA A 731 6.21 31.02 44.03
CA ALA A 731 6.31 29.65 44.51
C ALA A 731 5.05 28.83 44.21
N LYS A 732 3.85 29.43 44.38
CA LYS A 732 2.57 28.81 44.01
C LYS A 732 2.47 28.61 42.49
N GLU A 733 2.84 29.61 41.69
CA GLU A 733 2.88 29.48 40.23
C GLU A 733 3.88 28.42 39.76
N LEU A 734 5.04 28.29 40.42
CA LEU A 734 6.03 27.25 40.13
C LEU A 734 5.47 25.85 40.45
N GLN A 735 4.71 25.72 41.53
CA GLN A 735 4.09 24.47 41.95
C GLN A 735 2.94 24.05 41.02
N GLU A 736 2.16 25.02 40.54
CA GLU A 736 1.07 24.81 39.59
C GLU A 736 1.59 24.50 38.18
N THR A 737 2.61 25.23 37.71
CA THR A 737 3.29 24.91 36.43
C THR A 737 4.00 23.56 36.47
N SER A 738 4.58 23.17 37.61
CA SER A 738 5.12 21.82 37.85
C SER A 738 4.03 20.74 37.72
N ARG A 739 2.85 20.93 38.33
CA ARG A 739 1.70 20.02 38.17
C ARG A 739 1.23 19.92 36.72
N ILE A 740 1.05 21.06 36.04
CA ILE A 740 0.64 21.11 34.63
C ILE A 740 1.69 20.43 33.74
N SER A 741 2.98 20.58 34.04
CA SER A 741 4.06 19.90 33.30
C SER A 741 4.03 18.38 33.50
N GLN A 742 3.75 17.89 34.71
CA GLN A 742 3.60 16.46 34.99
C GLN A 742 2.36 15.86 34.31
N ASP A 743 1.24 16.60 34.27
CA ASP A 743 0.04 16.15 33.57
C ASP A 743 0.21 16.18 32.05
N ARG A 744 0.91 17.18 31.50
CA ARG A 744 1.31 17.20 30.08
C ARG A 744 2.27 16.07 29.75
N LEU A 745 3.20 15.72 30.66
CA LEU A 745 4.08 14.57 30.49
C LEU A 745 3.30 13.25 30.50
N LYS A 746 2.31 13.10 31.40
CA LYS A 746 1.41 11.94 31.42
C LYS A 746 0.54 11.86 30.15
N GLN A 747 0.05 12.99 29.64
CA GLN A 747 -0.67 13.04 28.37
C GLN A 747 0.24 12.72 27.18
N ALA A 748 1.48 13.23 27.16
CA ALA A 748 2.47 12.91 26.14
C ALA A 748 2.85 11.43 26.16
N LEU A 749 3.07 10.83 27.33
CA LEU A 749 3.32 9.39 27.48
C LEU A 749 2.11 8.54 27.08
N LYS A 750 0.87 8.98 27.38
CA LYS A 750 -0.35 8.32 26.89
C LYS A 750 -0.48 8.44 25.37
N ALA A 751 -0.16 9.60 24.80
CA ALA A 751 -0.18 9.85 23.37
C ALA A 751 0.91 9.04 22.65
N GLU A 752 2.12 8.97 23.19
CA GLU A 752 3.20 8.11 22.72
C GLU A 752 2.81 6.64 22.81
N SER A 753 2.21 6.16 23.92
CA SER A 753 1.72 4.77 23.98
C SER A 753 0.58 4.51 22.99
N LYS A 754 -0.26 5.50 22.69
CA LYS A 754 -1.31 5.41 21.66
C LYS A 754 -0.71 5.43 20.26
N VAL A 755 0.31 6.25 20.01
CA VAL A 755 1.06 6.31 18.75
C VAL A 755 1.82 5.01 18.56
N GLU A 756 2.48 4.47 19.58
CA GLU A 756 3.17 3.18 19.56
C GLU A 756 2.17 2.04 19.33
N LYS A 757 1.00 2.06 19.98
CA LYS A 757 -0.13 1.14 19.72
C LYS A 757 -0.71 1.29 18.32
N LEU A 758 -0.77 2.50 17.76
CA LEU A 758 -1.20 2.78 16.39
C LEU A 758 -0.13 2.41 15.38
N LYS A 759 1.16 2.52 15.71
CA LYS A 759 2.31 2.09 14.90
C LYS A 759 2.40 0.57 14.87
N THR A 760 2.21 -0.08 16.00
CA THR A 760 2.09 -1.54 16.09
C THR A 760 0.77 -2.03 15.51
N ALA A 761 -0.34 -1.29 15.58
CA ALA A 761 -1.59 -1.62 14.87
C ALA A 761 -1.49 -1.36 13.36
N MET A 762 -0.75 -0.35 12.90
CA MET A 762 -0.43 -0.11 11.49
C MET A 762 0.52 -1.17 10.96
N GLN A 763 1.57 -1.56 11.71
CA GLN A 763 2.45 -2.69 11.35
C GLN A 763 1.69 -4.02 11.41
N ARG A 764 0.78 -4.21 12.38
CA ARG A 764 -0.16 -5.34 12.47
C ARG A 764 -1.33 -5.24 11.49
N ARG A 765 -1.56 -4.14 10.77
CA ARG A 765 -2.53 -4.04 9.65
C ARG A 765 -1.85 -4.10 8.28
N ARG A 766 -0.58 -3.69 8.17
CA ARG A 766 0.27 -3.91 6.99
C ARG A 766 0.62 -5.39 6.82
N LYS A 767 0.91 -6.11 7.91
CA LYS A 767 1.23 -7.55 7.84
C LYS A 767 0.05 -8.44 7.38
N PRO A 768 -1.21 -8.30 7.84
CA PRO A 768 -2.29 -9.21 7.44
C PRO A 768 -2.87 -8.94 6.05
N LEU A 769 -2.70 -7.74 5.48
CA LEU A 769 -3.10 -7.48 4.09
C LEU A 769 -2.08 -8.05 3.08
N ILE A 770 -0.81 -8.17 3.47
CA ILE A 770 0.28 -8.69 2.63
C ILE A 770 0.44 -10.22 2.79
N MET A 771 0.24 -10.76 4.01
CA MET A 771 0.32 -12.21 4.27
C MET A 771 -0.90 -13.01 3.79
N SER A 772 -1.98 -12.36 3.37
CA SER A 772 -3.22 -13.02 2.90
C SER A 772 -3.11 -13.64 1.50
N ARG A 773 -2.20 -13.16 0.64
CA ARG A 773 -2.12 -13.59 -0.78
C ARG A 773 -1.27 -14.84 -1.05
N ASN A 774 -0.35 -15.21 -0.15
CA ASN A 774 0.66 -16.25 -0.38
C ASN A 774 0.63 -17.36 0.69
N LYS A 775 -0.56 -17.84 1.08
CA LYS A 775 -0.66 -19.05 1.91
C LYS A 775 -0.13 -20.24 1.09
N GLY A 776 0.83 -21.00 1.62
CA GLY A 776 1.35 -22.24 1.04
C GLY A 776 2.65 -22.17 0.23
N LEU A 777 3.40 -21.05 0.26
CA LEU A 777 4.74 -20.92 -0.33
C LEU A 777 5.83 -20.89 0.76
N ALA A 778 7.00 -21.50 0.51
CA ALA A 778 8.14 -21.47 1.44
C ALA A 778 8.59 -20.03 1.76
N GLU A 779 8.92 -19.72 3.02
CA GLU A 779 9.40 -18.38 3.41
C GLU A 779 10.89 -18.20 3.11
N GLN A 780 11.28 -17.02 2.62
CA GLN A 780 12.69 -16.64 2.41
C GLN A 780 13.13 -15.72 3.57
N ASP A 781 14.17 -16.12 4.31
CA ASP A 781 14.73 -15.34 5.40
C ASP A 781 16.17 -14.92 5.07
N LEU A 782 16.44 -13.61 5.02
CA LEU A 782 17.76 -13.08 4.71
C LEU A 782 18.81 -13.41 5.78
N SER A 783 18.39 -13.68 7.02
CA SER A 783 19.30 -13.95 8.14
C SER A 783 19.90 -15.36 8.12
N LYS A 784 19.21 -16.33 7.49
CA LYS A 784 19.62 -17.73 7.38
C LYS A 784 20.27 -18.08 6.03
N LEU A 785 20.41 -17.09 5.15
CA LEU A 785 20.85 -17.28 3.78
C LEU A 785 22.36 -17.56 3.71
N ASP A 786 22.72 -18.81 3.43
CA ASP A 786 24.07 -19.19 2.99
C ASP A 786 24.09 -19.44 1.48
N VAL A 787 24.79 -18.57 0.75
CA VAL A 787 24.86 -18.58 -0.73
C VAL A 787 25.66 -19.79 -1.24
N THR A 788 26.51 -20.39 -0.42
CA THR A 788 27.37 -21.51 -0.83
C THR A 788 26.64 -22.86 -0.86
N VAL A 789 25.61 -23.03 -0.02
CA VAL A 789 24.77 -24.25 0.08
C VAL A 789 23.56 -24.19 -0.86
N LEU A 790 23.27 -23.00 -1.40
CA LEU A 790 22.10 -22.75 -2.22
C LEU A 790 22.19 -23.44 -3.58
N HIS A 791 21.12 -24.12 -3.98
CA HIS A 791 21.01 -24.78 -5.27
C HIS A 791 19.64 -24.46 -5.94
N PRO A 792 19.51 -24.60 -7.27
CA PRO A 792 18.27 -24.24 -7.98
C PRO A 792 17.00 -24.97 -7.51
N LEU A 793 17.15 -26.15 -6.88
CA LEU A 793 16.05 -26.98 -6.37
C LEU A 793 15.78 -26.75 -4.88
N SER A 794 16.52 -25.85 -4.21
CA SER A 794 16.25 -25.50 -2.82
C SER A 794 14.78 -25.08 -2.67
N PRO A 795 14.04 -25.58 -1.66
CA PRO A 795 12.62 -25.26 -1.47
C PRO A 795 12.33 -23.76 -1.45
N GLU A 796 13.20 -22.97 -0.82
CA GLU A 796 13.11 -21.51 -0.73
C GLU A 796 13.22 -20.79 -2.08
N VAL A 797 13.83 -21.43 -3.08
CA VAL A 797 14.05 -20.90 -4.43
C VAL A 797 12.95 -21.39 -5.36
N ILE A 798 12.80 -22.70 -5.53
CA ILE A 798 11.88 -23.29 -6.51
C ILE A 798 10.41 -22.95 -6.22
N SER A 799 10.06 -22.76 -4.94
CA SER A 799 8.72 -22.35 -4.52
C SER A 799 8.34 -20.97 -5.06
N ARG A 800 9.26 -20.01 -5.08
CA ARG A 800 8.93 -18.60 -5.39
C ARG A 800 9.42 -18.12 -6.74
N GLN A 801 10.52 -18.67 -7.24
CA GLN A 801 11.22 -18.18 -8.43
C GLN A 801 11.46 -19.33 -9.42
N ALA A 802 11.23 -19.05 -10.71
CA ALA A 802 11.65 -19.94 -11.79
C ALA A 802 13.18 -19.96 -11.91
N THR A 803 13.75 -21.11 -12.26
CA THR A 803 15.22 -21.28 -12.40
C THR A 803 15.66 -21.57 -13.83
N ILE A 804 14.71 -21.80 -14.74
CA ILE A 804 14.97 -22.16 -16.14
C ILE A 804 14.17 -21.24 -17.04
N ASN A 805 14.81 -20.70 -18.07
CA ASN A 805 14.15 -19.90 -19.10
C ASN A 805 13.93 -20.74 -20.37
N ILE A 806 12.67 -20.88 -20.79
CA ILE A 806 12.30 -21.58 -22.03
C ILE A 806 11.66 -20.58 -23.00
N GLY A 807 12.22 -20.45 -24.20
CA GLY A 807 11.63 -19.61 -25.25
C GLY A 807 10.59 -20.33 -26.09
N THR A 808 9.55 -19.62 -26.55
CA THR A 808 8.65 -20.14 -27.60
C THR A 808 8.92 -19.47 -28.93
N ILE A 809 9.13 -20.27 -29.96
CA ILE A 809 9.66 -19.85 -31.25
C ILE A 809 8.81 -20.44 -32.39
N GLY A 810 8.57 -19.68 -33.46
CA GLY A 810 7.76 -20.11 -34.62
C GLY A 810 7.01 -18.95 -35.29
N HIS A 811 6.27 -19.22 -36.37
CA HIS A 811 5.50 -18.21 -37.11
C HIS A 811 4.37 -17.58 -36.26
N VAL A 812 3.86 -16.41 -36.66
CA VAL A 812 2.78 -15.68 -35.95
C VAL A 812 1.55 -16.56 -35.72
N ALA A 813 1.14 -17.32 -36.73
CA ALA A 813 -0.06 -18.16 -36.69
C ALA A 813 0.10 -19.48 -35.92
N HIS A 814 1.30 -19.83 -35.44
CA HIS A 814 1.58 -21.12 -34.78
C HIS A 814 1.04 -21.24 -33.34
N GLY A 815 0.44 -20.18 -32.79
CA GLY A 815 -0.23 -20.24 -31.48
C GLY A 815 0.71 -20.29 -30.28
N LYS A 816 1.88 -19.61 -30.37
CA LYS A 816 2.91 -19.54 -29.31
C LYS A 816 2.34 -19.06 -27.97
N SER A 817 1.73 -17.89 -27.96
CA SER A 817 1.10 -17.31 -26.77
C SER A 817 -0.03 -18.19 -26.21
N THR A 818 -0.75 -18.92 -27.08
CA THR A 818 -1.80 -19.85 -26.67
C THR A 818 -1.22 -21.05 -25.93
N VAL A 819 -0.10 -21.62 -26.39
CA VAL A 819 0.60 -22.71 -25.68
C VAL A 819 1.14 -22.23 -24.33
N VAL A 820 1.78 -21.05 -24.28
CA VAL A 820 2.26 -20.48 -23.02
C VAL A 820 1.09 -20.26 -22.04
N LYS A 821 -0.05 -19.76 -22.52
CA LYS A 821 -1.28 -19.61 -21.73
C LYS A 821 -1.85 -20.95 -21.27
N ALA A 822 -1.78 -22.00 -22.09
CA ALA A 822 -2.26 -23.33 -21.73
C ALA A 822 -1.43 -23.95 -20.58
N ILE A 823 -0.11 -23.74 -20.60
CA ILE A 823 0.82 -24.28 -19.58
C ILE A 823 0.82 -23.42 -18.30
N SER A 824 0.95 -22.10 -18.44
CA SER A 824 1.11 -21.18 -17.29
C SER A 824 -0.21 -20.66 -16.72
N GLY A 825 -1.30 -20.67 -17.50
CA GLY A 825 -2.55 -19.98 -17.19
C GLY A 825 -2.51 -18.47 -17.42
N VAL A 826 -1.36 -17.90 -17.80
CA VAL A 826 -1.15 -16.45 -17.92
C VAL A 826 -1.13 -16.01 -19.38
N GLN A 827 -1.85 -14.92 -19.67
CA GLN A 827 -1.82 -14.31 -21.00
C GLN A 827 -0.63 -13.36 -21.12
N THR A 828 0.26 -13.64 -22.07
CA THR A 828 1.50 -12.89 -22.30
C THR A 828 1.28 -11.53 -22.99
N VAL A 829 0.21 -11.41 -23.78
CA VAL A 829 -0.18 -10.18 -24.49
C VAL A 829 -0.88 -9.21 -23.52
N ARG A 830 -0.18 -8.14 -23.11
CA ARG A 830 -0.67 -7.18 -22.09
C ARG A 830 -0.90 -5.77 -22.61
N PHE A 831 -0.25 -5.36 -23.71
CA PHE A 831 -0.37 -3.99 -24.22
C PHE A 831 -1.58 -3.83 -25.15
N LYS A 832 -2.24 -2.67 -25.09
CA LYS A 832 -3.42 -2.36 -25.94
C LYS A 832 -3.11 -2.51 -27.44
N ASN A 833 -1.97 -1.99 -27.90
CA ASN A 833 -1.56 -2.10 -29.31
C ASN A 833 -1.32 -3.55 -29.75
N GLU A 834 -0.89 -4.43 -28.83
CA GLU A 834 -0.71 -5.86 -29.12
C GLU A 834 -2.04 -6.60 -29.15
N LEU A 835 -2.98 -6.23 -28.26
CA LEU A 835 -4.35 -6.74 -28.23
C LEU A 835 -5.13 -6.36 -29.50
N GLU A 836 -4.97 -5.13 -29.98
CA GLU A 836 -5.62 -4.65 -31.22
C GLU A 836 -5.08 -5.37 -32.46
N ARG A 837 -3.77 -5.64 -32.52
CA ARG A 837 -3.12 -6.30 -33.66
C ARG A 837 -3.05 -7.82 -33.55
N ASN A 838 -3.42 -8.40 -32.41
CA ASN A 838 -3.27 -9.83 -32.08
C ASN A 838 -1.87 -10.40 -32.38
N ILE A 839 -0.81 -9.61 -32.18
CA ILE A 839 0.58 -10.05 -32.32
C ILE A 839 1.40 -9.65 -31.09
N THR A 840 2.28 -10.53 -30.65
CA THR A 840 3.31 -10.22 -29.65
C THR A 840 4.31 -9.25 -30.29
N ILE A 841 4.44 -8.03 -29.77
CA ILE A 841 5.39 -7.02 -30.27
C ILE A 841 6.63 -7.00 -29.36
N LYS A 842 6.37 -7.01 -28.05
CA LYS A 842 7.36 -7.03 -26.98
C LYS A 842 7.44 -8.43 -26.39
N LEU A 843 8.59 -8.81 -25.82
CA LEU A 843 8.76 -10.12 -25.20
C LEU A 843 7.71 -10.32 -24.09
N GLY A 844 6.92 -11.39 -24.21
CA GLY A 844 5.91 -11.78 -23.25
C GLY A 844 6.49 -12.75 -22.22
N TYR A 845 6.07 -12.65 -20.96
CA TYR A 845 6.61 -13.47 -19.87
C TYR A 845 5.52 -14.13 -19.06
N ALA A 846 5.75 -15.40 -18.70
CA ALA A 846 4.86 -16.16 -17.82
C ALA A 846 5.65 -17.26 -17.09
N ASN A 847 5.35 -17.47 -15.81
CA ASN A 847 5.99 -18.53 -15.02
C ASN A 847 5.00 -19.69 -14.79
N ALA A 848 5.51 -20.91 -14.80
CA ALA A 848 4.74 -22.12 -14.52
C ALA A 848 5.50 -23.07 -13.60
N LYS A 849 4.77 -23.65 -12.64
CA LYS A 849 5.23 -24.74 -11.78
C LYS A 849 4.76 -26.07 -12.35
N ILE A 850 5.68 -27.02 -12.50
CA ILE A 850 5.40 -28.36 -13.01
C ILE A 850 5.50 -29.36 -11.84
N TYR A 851 4.42 -30.09 -11.62
CA TYR A 851 4.28 -31.06 -10.55
C TYR A 851 4.25 -32.48 -11.12
N LYS A 852 4.69 -33.45 -10.30
CA LYS A 852 4.52 -34.89 -10.54
C LYS A 852 3.76 -35.48 -9.36
N CYS A 853 2.78 -36.34 -9.61
CA CYS A 853 2.12 -37.11 -8.55
C CYS A 853 3.15 -37.99 -7.81
N GLU A 854 3.04 -38.07 -6.47
CA GLU A 854 3.91 -38.91 -5.64
C GLU A 854 3.56 -40.40 -5.73
N ASP A 855 2.32 -40.75 -6.12
CA ASP A 855 1.90 -42.13 -6.30
C ASP A 855 2.32 -42.63 -7.69
N ASP A 856 3.23 -43.61 -7.73
CA ASP A 856 3.73 -44.21 -8.98
C ASP A 856 2.66 -45.08 -9.69
N LYS A 857 1.49 -45.32 -9.07
CA LYS A 857 0.34 -45.98 -9.71
C LYS A 857 -0.48 -45.05 -10.63
N CYS A 858 -0.24 -43.74 -10.60
CA CYS A 858 -0.96 -42.79 -11.45
C CYS A 858 -0.61 -42.98 -12.95
N PRO A 859 -1.59 -43.11 -13.86
CA PRO A 859 -1.31 -43.41 -15.26
C PRO A 859 -0.55 -42.27 -15.96
N ARG A 860 0.50 -42.61 -16.71
CA ARG A 860 1.14 -41.71 -17.68
C ARG A 860 0.18 -41.50 -18.87
N PRO A 861 -0.03 -40.28 -19.38
CA PRO A 861 0.70 -39.03 -19.11
C PRO A 861 0.09 -38.09 -18.04
N MET A 862 -1.06 -38.45 -17.45
CA MET A 862 -1.82 -37.61 -16.50
C MET A 862 -1.10 -37.32 -15.17
N CYS A 863 0.01 -37.99 -14.90
CA CYS A 863 0.79 -37.83 -13.67
C CYS A 863 1.58 -36.50 -13.59
N TYR A 864 1.73 -35.77 -14.69
CA TYR A 864 2.34 -34.44 -14.73
C TYR A 864 1.28 -33.36 -14.91
N LYS A 865 1.41 -32.25 -14.17
CA LYS A 865 0.50 -31.11 -14.33
C LYS A 865 1.22 -29.79 -14.13
N ALA A 866 0.82 -28.78 -14.90
CA ALA A 866 1.34 -27.43 -14.77
C ALA A 866 0.28 -26.50 -14.16
N TYR A 867 0.74 -25.64 -13.26
CA TYR A 867 -0.06 -24.54 -12.71
C TYR A 867 0.74 -23.24 -12.75
N GLY A 868 0.05 -22.10 -12.60
CA GLY A 868 0.69 -20.80 -12.48
C GLY A 868 1.56 -20.68 -11.22
N SER A 869 2.44 -19.68 -11.21
CA SER A 869 3.45 -19.45 -10.17
C SER A 869 2.89 -19.29 -8.74
N GLY A 870 1.65 -18.80 -8.60
CA GLY A 870 1.00 -18.56 -7.30
C GLY A 870 0.37 -19.79 -6.63
N LYS A 871 0.46 -20.99 -7.22
CA LYS A 871 -0.08 -22.23 -6.64
C LYS A 871 0.83 -22.73 -5.50
N GLU A 872 0.22 -23.31 -4.47
CA GLU A 872 0.88 -23.94 -3.31
C GLU A 872 1.84 -25.07 -3.74
N ASP A 873 2.86 -25.36 -2.94
CA ASP A 873 3.95 -26.28 -3.32
C ASP A 873 3.55 -27.77 -3.34
N THR A 874 2.48 -28.14 -2.63
CA THR A 874 1.97 -29.53 -2.57
C THR A 874 0.45 -29.59 -2.78
N PRO A 875 -0.05 -29.35 -4.01
CA PRO A 875 -1.48 -29.50 -4.31
C PRO A 875 -1.88 -30.99 -4.35
N ASN A 876 -3.17 -31.26 -4.12
CA ASN A 876 -3.75 -32.60 -4.30
C ASN A 876 -3.81 -32.94 -5.80
N CYS A 877 -3.76 -34.24 -6.11
CA CYS A 877 -3.87 -34.73 -7.47
C CYS A 877 -5.34 -34.74 -7.93
N ASP A 878 -5.66 -34.01 -9.00
CA ASP A 878 -7.03 -33.96 -9.56
C ASP A 878 -7.38 -35.19 -10.45
N VAL A 879 -6.56 -36.25 -10.44
CA VAL A 879 -6.77 -37.45 -11.28
C VAL A 879 -7.83 -38.34 -10.62
N PRO A 880 -8.92 -38.71 -11.34
CA PRO A 880 -9.95 -39.59 -10.80
C PRO A 880 -9.36 -40.88 -10.21
N GLY A 881 -9.59 -41.13 -8.91
CA GLY A 881 -9.05 -42.27 -8.16
C GLY A 881 -7.78 -42.00 -7.32
N PHE A 882 -7.16 -40.81 -7.42
CA PHE A 882 -5.93 -40.44 -6.71
C PHE A 882 -6.05 -39.11 -5.93
N GLU A 883 -7.26 -38.69 -5.57
CA GLU A 883 -7.54 -37.38 -4.95
C GLU A 883 -6.85 -37.14 -3.60
N ASN A 884 -6.45 -38.22 -2.91
CA ASN A 884 -5.71 -38.19 -1.64
C ASN A 884 -4.18 -38.13 -1.82
N ALA A 885 -3.67 -38.30 -3.03
CA ALA A 885 -2.24 -38.25 -3.33
C ALA A 885 -1.78 -36.80 -3.53
N LYS A 886 -0.65 -36.43 -2.91
CA LYS A 886 -0.04 -35.12 -3.08
C LYS A 886 0.83 -35.08 -4.34
N MET A 887 0.89 -33.92 -4.98
CA MET A 887 1.82 -33.70 -6.09
C MET A 887 3.07 -32.97 -5.58
N LYS A 888 4.23 -33.46 -6.00
CA LYS A 888 5.54 -32.87 -5.67
C LYS A 888 5.97 -31.90 -6.76
N LEU A 889 6.35 -30.69 -6.37
CA LEU A 889 6.94 -29.70 -7.27
C LEU A 889 8.31 -30.18 -7.78
N LEU A 890 8.45 -30.35 -9.09
CA LEU A 890 9.71 -30.79 -9.72
C LEU A 890 10.47 -29.65 -10.39
N ARG A 891 9.78 -28.75 -11.09
CA ARG A 891 10.40 -27.68 -11.86
C ARG A 891 9.57 -26.40 -11.78
N HIS A 892 10.26 -25.27 -11.75
CA HIS A 892 9.65 -23.95 -11.91
C HIS A 892 10.31 -23.27 -13.11
N VAL A 893 9.52 -23.05 -14.17
CA VAL A 893 9.98 -22.64 -15.49
C VAL A 893 9.41 -21.27 -15.83
N SER A 894 10.24 -20.43 -16.44
CA SER A 894 9.91 -19.12 -16.96
C SER A 894 9.83 -19.21 -18.48
N PHE A 895 8.67 -18.92 -19.06
CA PHE A 895 8.46 -18.88 -20.50
C PHE A 895 8.71 -17.48 -21.06
N VAL A 896 9.50 -17.43 -22.13
CA VAL A 896 9.81 -16.23 -22.91
C VAL A 896 9.07 -16.34 -24.24
N ASP A 897 7.95 -15.64 -24.37
CA ASP A 897 7.14 -15.60 -25.58
C ASP A 897 7.72 -14.61 -26.59
N CYS A 898 8.41 -15.15 -27.62
CA CYS A 898 9.04 -14.35 -28.64
C CYS A 898 8.06 -13.94 -29.76
N PRO A 899 8.20 -12.72 -30.31
CA PRO A 899 7.40 -12.29 -31.43
C PRO A 899 7.63 -13.19 -32.65
N GLY A 900 6.56 -13.45 -33.40
CA GLY A 900 6.59 -14.35 -34.56
C GLY A 900 6.85 -13.69 -35.90
N HIS A 901 6.97 -12.36 -35.94
CA HIS A 901 6.95 -11.55 -37.17
C HIS A 901 8.39 -11.18 -37.55
N ASP A 902 8.73 -11.25 -38.84
CA ASP A 902 10.05 -10.96 -39.41
C ASP A 902 10.63 -9.57 -39.02
N ILE A 903 9.81 -8.52 -38.99
CA ILE A 903 10.20 -7.16 -38.56
C ILE A 903 10.74 -7.14 -37.11
N LEU A 904 10.33 -8.10 -36.29
CA LEU A 904 10.62 -8.15 -34.86
C LEU A 904 11.75 -9.13 -34.51
N MET A 905 12.57 -9.51 -35.50
CA MET A 905 13.66 -10.44 -35.29
C MET A 905 14.72 -9.96 -34.29
N ALA A 906 14.95 -8.66 -34.21
CA ALA A 906 15.83 -8.09 -33.19
C ALA A 906 15.32 -8.37 -31.77
N THR A 907 14.02 -8.23 -31.53
CA THR A 907 13.39 -8.52 -30.25
C THR A 907 13.47 -10.01 -29.89
N MET A 908 13.34 -10.91 -30.88
CA MET A 908 13.48 -12.35 -30.69
C MET A 908 14.91 -12.74 -30.32
N LEU A 909 15.92 -12.15 -30.98
CA LEU A 909 17.34 -12.36 -30.63
C LEU A 909 17.67 -11.86 -29.22
N ASN A 910 17.13 -10.71 -28.80
CA ASN A 910 17.29 -10.21 -27.44
C ASN A 910 16.67 -11.16 -26.40
N GLY A 911 15.57 -11.82 -26.75
CA GLY A 911 14.94 -12.87 -25.94
C GLY A 911 15.72 -14.18 -25.96
N ALA A 912 16.43 -14.51 -27.05
CA ALA A 912 17.19 -15.75 -27.18
C ALA A 912 18.45 -15.77 -26.31
N ALA A 913 19.04 -14.60 -26.03
CA ALA A 913 20.25 -14.46 -25.22
C ALA A 913 20.11 -14.96 -23.76
N ILE A 914 18.89 -15.11 -23.25
CA ILE A 914 18.60 -15.52 -21.86
C ILE A 914 18.01 -16.92 -21.75
N MET A 915 17.73 -17.58 -22.87
CA MET A 915 17.05 -18.88 -22.91
C MET A 915 18.03 -20.00 -22.57
N ASP A 916 17.57 -20.99 -21.80
CA ASP A 916 18.30 -22.24 -21.56
C ASP A 916 17.81 -23.36 -22.51
N GLY A 917 16.59 -23.24 -23.04
CA GLY A 917 15.99 -24.14 -24.02
C GLY A 917 14.88 -23.46 -24.83
N ALA A 918 14.40 -24.13 -25.88
CA ALA A 918 13.39 -23.58 -26.77
C ALA A 918 12.28 -24.59 -27.13
N LEU A 919 11.06 -24.08 -27.26
CA LEU A 919 9.92 -24.76 -27.85
C LEU A 919 9.72 -24.22 -29.27
N LEU A 920 9.95 -25.05 -30.28
CA LEU A 920 9.65 -24.72 -31.67
C LEU A 920 8.22 -25.15 -31.98
N LEU A 921 7.30 -24.19 -32.09
CA LEU A 921 5.91 -24.47 -32.46
C LEU A 921 5.76 -24.47 -33.97
N ILE A 922 5.02 -25.43 -34.50
CA ILE A 922 4.63 -25.54 -35.90
C ILE A 922 3.12 -25.80 -35.95
N ALA A 923 2.37 -24.98 -36.69
CA ALA A 923 0.92 -25.18 -36.82
C ALA A 923 0.62 -26.35 -37.75
N ALA A 924 -0.30 -27.23 -37.35
CA ALA A 924 -0.55 -28.45 -38.08
C ALA A 924 -1.31 -28.23 -39.40
N ASN A 925 -2.04 -27.13 -39.47
CA ASN A 925 -2.80 -26.68 -40.63
C ASN A 925 -1.95 -25.93 -41.68
N GLU A 926 -0.66 -25.72 -41.44
CA GLU A 926 0.24 -24.98 -42.34
C GLU A 926 1.31 -25.88 -42.94
N THR A 927 1.75 -25.54 -44.15
CA THR A 927 2.84 -26.26 -44.82
C THR A 927 4.19 -25.94 -44.17
N CYS A 928 4.96 -26.98 -43.88
CA CYS A 928 6.34 -26.88 -43.38
C CYS A 928 7.32 -27.11 -44.55
N PRO A 929 8.40 -26.33 -44.70
CA PRO A 929 8.85 -25.22 -43.85
C PRO A 929 8.32 -23.83 -44.28
N GLN A 930 7.88 -23.03 -43.31
CA GLN A 930 7.66 -21.60 -43.51
C GLN A 930 8.98 -20.82 -43.41
N PRO A 931 9.21 -19.76 -44.23
CA PRO A 931 10.44 -18.97 -44.19
C PRO A 931 10.81 -18.45 -42.80
N GLN A 932 9.83 -17.96 -42.03
CA GLN A 932 10.07 -17.44 -40.67
C GLN A 932 10.47 -18.54 -39.67
N THR A 933 9.97 -19.77 -39.84
CA THR A 933 10.36 -20.91 -39.01
C THR A 933 11.83 -21.27 -39.23
N SER A 934 12.33 -21.12 -40.47
CA SER A 934 13.74 -21.33 -40.79
C SER A 934 14.66 -20.22 -40.25
N GLU A 935 14.23 -18.95 -40.31
CA GLU A 935 14.97 -17.82 -39.72
C GLU A 935 15.10 -17.97 -38.20
N HIS A 936 14.00 -18.35 -37.56
CA HIS A 936 13.93 -18.62 -36.15
C HIS A 936 14.83 -19.78 -35.71
N LEU A 937 14.86 -20.87 -36.47
CA LEU A 937 15.75 -22.00 -36.19
C LEU A 937 17.23 -21.60 -36.33
N ALA A 938 17.56 -20.80 -37.35
CA ALA A 938 18.92 -20.27 -37.52
C ALA A 938 19.33 -19.34 -36.37
N ALA A 939 18.41 -18.52 -35.85
CA ALA A 939 18.67 -17.69 -34.67
C ALA A 939 18.99 -18.53 -33.42
N VAL A 940 18.27 -19.64 -33.22
CA VAL A 940 18.52 -20.62 -32.14
C VAL A 940 19.87 -21.31 -32.30
N GLU A 941 20.25 -21.65 -33.54
CA GLU A 941 21.54 -22.25 -33.88
C GLU A 941 22.71 -21.30 -33.57
N ILE A 942 22.59 -20.02 -33.90
CA ILE A 942 23.59 -18.98 -33.60
C ILE A 942 23.81 -18.84 -32.09
N MET A 943 22.71 -18.89 -31.32
CA MET A 943 22.76 -18.85 -29.86
C MET A 943 23.22 -20.18 -29.24
N GLN A 944 23.34 -21.26 -30.02
CA GLN A 944 23.74 -22.62 -29.60
C GLN A 944 22.86 -23.21 -28.49
N LEU A 945 21.55 -23.01 -28.60
CA LEU A 945 20.59 -23.68 -27.71
C LEU A 945 20.53 -25.17 -28.06
N LYS A 946 21.04 -26.02 -27.16
CA LYS A 946 21.14 -27.48 -27.37
C LYS A 946 19.82 -28.22 -27.10
N HIS A 947 18.94 -27.64 -26.29
CA HIS A 947 17.73 -28.31 -25.81
C HIS A 947 16.50 -27.71 -26.50
N ILE A 948 16.00 -28.40 -27.52
CA ILE A 948 14.85 -27.99 -28.33
C ILE A 948 13.77 -29.07 -28.24
N ILE A 949 12.51 -28.66 -28.05
CA ILE A 949 11.33 -29.52 -28.15
C ILE A 949 10.42 -28.95 -29.23
N ILE A 950 9.88 -29.81 -30.09
CA ILE A 950 9.07 -29.38 -31.23
C ILE A 950 7.61 -29.70 -30.93
N LEU A 951 6.75 -28.69 -31.06
CA LEU A 951 5.32 -28.81 -30.77
C LEU A 951 4.53 -28.64 -32.06
N GLN A 952 3.85 -29.71 -32.48
CA GLN A 952 2.91 -29.69 -33.59
C GLN A 952 1.55 -29.26 -33.04
N ASN A 953 1.22 -27.97 -33.16
CA ASN A 953 0.05 -27.35 -32.54
C ASN A 953 -1.16 -27.31 -33.49
N LYS A 954 -2.39 -27.17 -32.98
CA LYS A 954 -3.64 -27.12 -33.76
C LYS A 954 -4.00 -28.43 -34.48
N ILE A 955 -3.64 -29.57 -33.89
CA ILE A 955 -4.03 -30.89 -34.41
C ILE A 955 -5.55 -31.08 -34.49
N ASP A 956 -6.32 -30.30 -33.71
CA ASP A 956 -7.79 -30.31 -33.72
C ASP A 956 -8.42 -29.82 -35.03
N LEU A 957 -7.66 -29.15 -35.90
CA LEU A 957 -8.15 -28.61 -37.17
C LEU A 957 -7.92 -29.51 -38.37
N ILE A 958 -7.19 -30.62 -38.22
CA ILE A 958 -6.75 -31.47 -39.32
C ILE A 958 -7.08 -32.95 -39.08
N GLN A 959 -7.16 -33.72 -40.16
CA GLN A 959 -7.32 -35.17 -40.10
C GLN A 959 -5.98 -35.87 -39.80
N GLU A 960 -6.06 -37.08 -39.24
CA GLU A 960 -4.90 -37.88 -38.80
C GLU A 960 -3.85 -38.10 -39.91
N ASN A 961 -4.28 -38.45 -41.12
CA ASN A 961 -3.37 -38.66 -42.26
C ASN A 961 -2.56 -37.40 -42.60
N VAL A 962 -3.18 -36.22 -42.51
CA VAL A 962 -2.50 -34.93 -42.77
C VAL A 962 -1.50 -34.62 -41.65
N ALA A 963 -1.84 -34.97 -40.41
CA ALA A 963 -0.95 -34.78 -39.26
C ALA A 963 0.31 -35.63 -39.36
N ILE A 964 0.19 -36.88 -39.80
CA ILE A 964 1.32 -37.81 -40.00
C ILE A 964 2.21 -37.32 -41.15
N ASN A 965 1.63 -36.97 -42.30
CA ASN A 965 2.39 -36.42 -43.43
C ASN A 965 3.18 -35.17 -43.04
N GLN A 966 2.57 -34.31 -42.23
CA GLN A 966 3.24 -33.12 -41.74
C GLN A 966 4.34 -33.45 -40.72
N HIS A 967 4.13 -34.45 -39.86
CA HIS A 967 5.16 -34.93 -38.94
C HIS A 967 6.41 -35.39 -39.69
N GLU A 968 6.26 -36.17 -40.77
CA GLU A 968 7.37 -36.57 -41.63
C GLU A 968 8.05 -35.37 -42.30
N ALA A 969 7.27 -34.38 -42.75
CA ALA A 969 7.82 -33.15 -43.34
C ALA A 969 8.67 -32.36 -42.32
N ILE A 970 8.23 -32.28 -41.07
CA ILE A 970 8.97 -31.66 -39.97
C ILE A 970 10.26 -32.44 -39.72
N GLN A 971 10.22 -33.78 -39.67
CA GLN A 971 11.40 -34.62 -39.48
C GLN A 971 12.43 -34.41 -40.60
N LYS A 972 11.99 -34.36 -41.87
CA LYS A 972 12.85 -34.03 -43.02
C LYS A 972 13.46 -32.64 -42.93
N PHE A 973 12.71 -31.66 -42.43
CA PHE A 973 13.18 -30.28 -42.25
C PHE A 973 14.27 -30.15 -41.17
N ILE A 974 14.18 -30.96 -40.13
CA ILE A 974 15.10 -30.94 -38.99
C ILE A 974 16.43 -31.66 -39.30
N MET A 975 16.40 -32.63 -40.21
CA MET A 975 17.56 -33.43 -40.57
C MET A 975 18.76 -32.54 -40.96
N ASN A 976 19.91 -32.73 -40.31
CA ASN A 976 21.13 -31.90 -40.41
C ASN A 976 21.09 -30.52 -39.72
N THR A 977 20.21 -30.29 -38.74
CA THR A 977 20.19 -29.05 -37.92
C THR A 977 20.45 -29.33 -36.43
N VAL A 978 20.59 -28.29 -35.60
CA VAL A 978 20.75 -28.42 -34.14
C VAL A 978 19.54 -29.11 -33.47
N ALA A 979 18.38 -29.11 -34.13
CA ALA A 979 17.19 -29.80 -33.65
C ALA A 979 17.15 -31.29 -34.00
N ASP A 980 18.20 -31.86 -34.63
CA ASP A 980 18.22 -33.27 -35.02
C ASP A 980 18.10 -34.19 -33.78
N GLY A 981 17.12 -35.09 -33.82
CA GLY A 981 16.74 -35.92 -32.68
C GLY A 981 15.84 -35.24 -31.61
N ALA A 982 15.35 -34.01 -31.84
CA ALA A 982 14.38 -33.37 -30.94
C ALA A 982 13.01 -34.07 -30.98
N PRO A 983 12.34 -34.27 -29.82
CA PRO A 983 11.02 -34.91 -29.79
C PRO A 983 9.95 -33.98 -30.38
N ILE A 984 9.10 -34.56 -31.24
CA ILE A 984 7.94 -33.88 -31.83
C ILE A 984 6.69 -34.30 -31.06
N VAL A 985 6.02 -33.35 -30.41
CA VAL A 985 4.81 -33.60 -29.60
C VAL A 985 3.59 -32.98 -30.27
N PRO A 986 2.57 -33.77 -30.65
CA PRO A 986 1.30 -33.25 -31.16
C PRO A 986 0.44 -32.69 -30.03
N VAL A 987 0.01 -31.43 -30.14
CA VAL A 987 -0.74 -30.71 -29.10
C VAL A 987 -1.90 -29.90 -29.68
N SER A 988 -2.95 -29.72 -28.87
CA SER A 988 -3.97 -28.70 -29.10
C SER A 988 -3.98 -27.74 -27.92
N ALA A 989 -3.37 -26.56 -28.09
CA ALA A 989 -3.26 -25.58 -27.02
C ALA A 989 -4.63 -25.02 -26.58
N GLN A 990 -5.58 -24.91 -27.50
CA GLN A 990 -6.90 -24.33 -27.25
C GLN A 990 -7.76 -25.27 -26.38
N LEU A 991 -7.75 -26.56 -26.70
CA LEU A 991 -8.48 -27.61 -25.97
C LEU A 991 -7.68 -28.19 -24.79
N LYS A 992 -6.41 -27.78 -24.65
CA LYS A 992 -5.44 -28.26 -23.65
C LYS A 992 -5.11 -29.75 -23.75
N TYR A 993 -5.21 -30.35 -24.94
CA TYR A 993 -4.80 -31.73 -25.15
C TYR A 993 -3.28 -31.88 -25.24
N ASN A 994 -2.76 -32.95 -24.65
CA ASN A 994 -1.34 -33.34 -24.59
C ASN A 994 -0.39 -32.31 -23.93
N ILE A 995 -0.93 -31.35 -23.16
CA ILE A 995 -0.09 -30.40 -22.41
C ILE A 995 0.70 -31.12 -21.31
N ASP A 996 0.15 -32.18 -20.72
CA ASP A 996 0.81 -32.98 -19.68
C ASP A 996 2.05 -33.71 -20.23
N VAL A 997 1.96 -34.19 -21.48
CA VAL A 997 3.08 -34.79 -22.22
C VAL A 997 4.19 -33.77 -22.44
N VAL A 998 3.85 -32.53 -22.82
CA VAL A 998 4.83 -31.44 -22.95
C VAL A 998 5.52 -31.18 -21.61
N CYS A 999 4.78 -31.18 -20.51
CA CYS A 999 5.34 -31.00 -19.17
C CYS A 999 6.32 -32.13 -18.82
N GLU A 1000 6.00 -33.38 -19.14
CA GLU A 1000 6.89 -34.53 -18.97
C GLU A 1000 8.20 -34.36 -19.76
N TYR A 1001 8.12 -33.98 -21.03
CA TYR A 1001 9.29 -33.77 -21.87
C TYR A 1001 10.16 -32.61 -21.38
N ILE A 1002 9.56 -31.51 -20.89
CA ILE A 1002 10.31 -30.41 -20.28
C ILE A 1002 11.12 -30.92 -19.08
N VAL A 1003 10.52 -31.71 -18.19
CA VAL A 1003 11.19 -32.22 -16.99
C VAL A 1003 12.33 -33.18 -17.32
N LYS A 1004 12.14 -34.06 -18.33
CA LYS A 1004 13.10 -35.11 -18.70
C LYS A 1004 14.22 -34.65 -19.63
N LYS A 1005 13.92 -33.78 -20.61
CA LYS A 1005 14.86 -33.42 -21.68
C LYS A 1005 15.61 -32.12 -21.44
N ILE A 1006 15.05 -31.20 -20.62
CA ILE A 1006 15.69 -29.92 -20.32
C ILE A 1006 16.37 -30.01 -18.94
N PRO A 1007 17.71 -30.16 -18.89
CA PRO A 1007 18.44 -30.17 -17.62
C PRO A 1007 18.43 -28.79 -16.98
N ILE A 1008 18.67 -28.74 -15.66
CA ILE A 1008 18.87 -27.47 -14.96
C ILE A 1008 20.26 -26.95 -15.30
N PRO A 1009 20.41 -25.72 -15.81
CA PRO A 1009 21.72 -25.14 -16.08
C PRO A 1009 22.49 -24.95 -14.76
N LYS A 1010 23.78 -25.34 -14.74
CA LYS A 1010 24.66 -25.07 -13.60
C LYS A 1010 25.04 -23.58 -13.61
N ARG A 1011 24.45 -22.79 -12.72
CA ARG A 1011 24.72 -21.34 -12.58
C ARG A 1011 25.57 -21.06 -11.33
N ASN A 1012 26.39 -20.02 -11.39
CA ASN A 1012 27.25 -19.61 -10.27
C ASN A 1012 26.51 -18.60 -9.38
N PHE A 1013 26.27 -18.97 -8.12
CA PHE A 1013 25.60 -18.13 -7.13
C PHE A 1013 26.57 -17.23 -6.33
N VAL A 1014 27.86 -17.58 -6.27
CA VAL A 1014 28.86 -16.94 -5.40
C VAL A 1014 29.48 -15.70 -6.03
N SER A 1015 29.61 -15.67 -7.35
CA SER A 1015 30.14 -14.50 -8.08
C SER A 1015 29.28 -13.24 -7.87
N PRO A 1016 29.82 -12.03 -8.04
CA PRO A 1016 29.04 -10.80 -7.94
C PRO A 1016 27.84 -10.80 -8.91
N PRO A 1017 26.71 -10.21 -8.49
CA PRO A 1017 25.47 -10.25 -9.25
C PRO A 1017 25.60 -9.50 -10.57
N ASN A 1018 25.17 -10.17 -11.64
CA ASN A 1018 25.10 -9.62 -12.97
C ASN A 1018 23.75 -10.01 -13.59
N MET A 1019 22.93 -8.99 -13.88
CA MET A 1019 21.59 -9.10 -14.43
C MET A 1019 21.50 -8.30 -15.73
N ILE A 1020 21.01 -8.94 -16.79
CA ILE A 1020 20.72 -8.26 -18.05
C ILE A 1020 19.29 -7.73 -18.01
N VAL A 1021 19.12 -6.43 -18.27
CA VAL A 1021 17.82 -5.78 -18.33
C VAL A 1021 17.21 -5.98 -19.72
N ILE A 1022 16.11 -6.72 -19.77
CA ILE A 1022 15.40 -7.04 -21.01
C ILE A 1022 14.19 -6.12 -21.18
N ARG A 1023 13.67 -5.57 -20.07
CA ARG A 1023 12.48 -4.72 -20.02
C ARG A 1023 12.60 -3.68 -18.92
N SER A 1024 11.93 -2.55 -19.08
CA SER A 1024 11.74 -1.60 -17.97
C SER A 1024 10.32 -1.07 -17.96
N PHE A 1025 9.76 -0.92 -16.76
CA PHE A 1025 8.36 -0.57 -16.59
C PHE A 1025 8.20 0.52 -15.54
N ASP A 1026 7.29 1.44 -15.81
CA ASP A 1026 6.73 2.34 -14.82
C ASP A 1026 5.46 1.67 -14.25
N VAL A 1027 5.44 1.45 -12.94
CA VAL A 1027 4.32 0.82 -12.23
C VAL A 1027 3.29 1.83 -11.73
N ASN A 1028 3.58 3.13 -11.83
CA ASN A 1028 2.71 4.19 -11.35
C ASN A 1028 1.62 4.46 -12.39
N LYS A 1029 0.36 4.23 -12.02
CA LYS A 1029 -0.78 4.57 -12.89
C LYS A 1029 -1.09 6.06 -12.81
N PRO A 1030 -1.74 6.66 -13.82
CA PRO A 1030 -2.24 8.03 -13.72
C PRO A 1030 -3.18 8.18 -12.52
N GLY A 1031 -2.95 9.20 -11.68
CA GLY A 1031 -3.79 9.50 -10.49
C GLY A 1031 -3.20 9.10 -9.13
N PHE A 1032 -1.98 8.57 -9.06
CA PHE A 1032 -1.28 8.35 -7.79
C PHE A 1032 -0.81 9.65 -7.14
N GLU A 1033 -0.91 9.76 -5.81
CA GLU A 1033 -0.34 10.87 -5.04
C GLU A 1033 1.18 10.78 -4.95
N VAL A 1034 1.85 11.91 -4.73
CA VAL A 1034 3.33 12.01 -4.73
C VAL A 1034 3.97 11.09 -3.68
N ASP A 1035 3.33 10.93 -2.53
CA ASP A 1035 3.85 10.11 -1.42
C ASP A 1035 3.77 8.61 -1.69
N ASP A 1036 2.92 8.19 -2.64
CA ASP A 1036 2.72 6.79 -3.04
C ASP A 1036 3.48 6.40 -4.31
N ILE A 1037 4.25 7.32 -4.90
CA ILE A 1037 5.04 7.05 -6.10
C ILE A 1037 6.11 6.00 -5.77
N LYS A 1038 6.07 4.89 -6.51
CA LYS A 1038 7.09 3.86 -6.46
C LYS A 1038 8.15 4.14 -7.51
N GLY A 1039 9.41 3.84 -7.21
CA GLY A 1039 10.50 4.01 -8.18
C GLY A 1039 10.40 3.06 -9.37
N GLY A 1040 11.26 3.29 -10.36
CA GLY A 1040 11.28 2.53 -11.61
C GLY A 1040 11.59 1.04 -11.41
N VAL A 1041 11.02 0.18 -12.29
CA VAL A 1041 11.22 -1.27 -12.25
C VAL A 1041 12.05 -1.73 -13.45
N ALA A 1042 13.13 -2.45 -13.18
CA ALA A 1042 13.95 -3.12 -14.18
C ALA A 1042 13.61 -4.63 -14.23
N GLY A 1043 13.13 -5.10 -15.37
CA GLY A 1043 12.79 -6.50 -15.62
C GLY A 1043 13.89 -7.20 -16.41
N GLY A 1044 14.36 -8.35 -15.94
CA GLY A 1044 15.51 -9.02 -16.53
C GLY A 1044 15.73 -10.43 -16.04
N SER A 1045 16.83 -11.04 -16.47
CA SER A 1045 17.31 -12.34 -16.00
C SER A 1045 18.68 -12.18 -15.34
N ILE A 1046 18.86 -12.75 -14.15
CA ILE A 1046 20.16 -12.80 -13.48
C ILE A 1046 20.98 -13.92 -14.12
N LEU A 1047 22.17 -13.61 -14.61
CA LEU A 1047 23.09 -14.58 -15.20
C LEU A 1047 23.97 -15.27 -14.16
N ARG A 1048 24.46 -14.49 -13.18
CA ARG A 1048 25.34 -14.96 -12.10
C ARG A 1048 25.17 -14.10 -10.85
N GLY A 1049 25.46 -14.66 -9.68
CA GLY A 1049 25.32 -13.99 -8.37
C GLY A 1049 23.90 -13.82 -7.87
N VAL A 1050 23.73 -13.40 -6.61
CA VAL A 1050 22.42 -13.26 -5.95
C VAL A 1050 22.15 -11.79 -5.63
N LEU A 1051 20.96 -11.30 -5.99
CA LEU A 1051 20.49 -9.96 -5.63
C LEU A 1051 19.67 -10.02 -4.34
N LYS A 1052 19.90 -9.07 -3.42
CA LYS A 1052 19.19 -8.98 -2.14
C LYS A 1052 18.36 -7.69 -2.05
N VAL A 1053 17.22 -7.73 -1.36
CA VAL A 1053 16.46 -6.52 -1.03
C VAL A 1053 17.33 -5.58 -0.17
N ASN A 1054 17.22 -4.26 -0.41
CA ASN A 1054 18.04 -3.19 0.17
C ASN A 1054 19.52 -3.14 -0.28
N GLN A 1055 19.96 -4.00 -1.19
CA GLN A 1055 21.30 -3.92 -1.77
C GLN A 1055 21.46 -2.69 -2.67
N LEU A 1056 22.64 -2.06 -2.63
CA LEU A 1056 23.03 -1.00 -3.56
C LEU A 1056 23.50 -1.62 -4.88
N ILE A 1057 23.02 -1.08 -5.98
CA ILE A 1057 23.26 -1.56 -7.33
C ILE A 1057 23.70 -0.44 -8.25
N GLU A 1058 24.41 -0.82 -9.30
CA GLU A 1058 24.84 0.03 -10.40
C GLU A 1058 24.21 -0.49 -11.70
N ILE A 1059 23.86 0.42 -12.61
CA ILE A 1059 23.41 0.10 -13.96
C ILE A 1059 24.33 0.80 -14.97
N ARG A 1060 24.93 0.00 -15.86
CA ARG A 1060 25.83 0.45 -16.95
C ARG A 1060 25.28 0.06 -18.33
N PRO A 1061 25.45 0.87 -19.38
CA PRO A 1061 26.19 2.15 -19.46
C PRO A 1061 25.48 3.35 -18.78
N GLY A 1062 24.25 3.18 -18.29
CA GLY A 1062 23.50 4.22 -17.58
C GLY A 1062 22.97 5.31 -18.51
N ILE A 1063 23.22 6.57 -18.17
CA ILE A 1063 22.83 7.74 -18.97
C ILE A 1063 24.00 8.10 -19.90
N VAL A 1064 23.73 8.07 -21.21
CA VAL A 1064 24.68 8.43 -22.26
C VAL A 1064 24.38 9.84 -22.75
N VAL A 1065 25.32 10.78 -22.58
CA VAL A 1065 25.25 12.16 -23.06
C VAL A 1065 26.40 12.39 -24.04
N LYS A 1066 26.22 13.21 -25.06
CA LYS A 1066 27.32 13.63 -25.94
C LYS A 1066 27.93 14.91 -25.39
N ASP A 1067 29.24 14.93 -25.17
CA ASP A 1067 29.96 16.15 -24.78
C ASP A 1067 30.07 17.12 -25.97
N GLU A 1068 30.49 18.37 -25.71
CA GLU A 1068 30.63 19.46 -26.71
C GLU A 1068 31.53 19.10 -27.90
N ARG A 1069 32.43 18.11 -27.74
CA ARG A 1069 33.31 17.58 -28.80
C ARG A 1069 32.70 16.41 -29.60
N GLY A 1070 31.46 16.03 -29.31
CA GLY A 1070 30.74 14.93 -29.97
C GLY A 1070 31.04 13.53 -29.44
N ASN A 1071 31.91 13.40 -28.43
CA ASN A 1071 32.26 12.12 -27.81
C ASN A 1071 31.16 11.67 -26.81
N PRO A 1072 30.81 10.37 -26.76
CA PRO A 1072 29.84 9.84 -25.81
C PRO A 1072 30.43 9.74 -24.39
N LYS A 1073 29.80 10.43 -23.43
CA LYS A 1073 30.06 10.36 -21.99
C LYS A 1073 29.01 9.47 -21.32
N CYS A 1074 29.46 8.41 -20.65
CA CYS A 1074 28.58 7.47 -19.96
C CYS A 1074 28.60 7.73 -18.45
N THR A 1075 27.43 7.89 -17.86
CA THR A 1075 27.25 8.08 -16.41
C THR A 1075 26.41 6.92 -15.84
N PRO A 1076 26.98 6.04 -15.00
CA PRO A 1076 26.25 4.93 -14.41
C PRO A 1076 25.10 5.42 -13.53
N ILE A 1077 24.04 4.63 -13.44
CA ILE A 1077 22.92 4.90 -12.55
C ILE A 1077 23.12 4.09 -11.27
N TYR A 1078 23.20 4.78 -10.13
CA TYR A 1078 23.27 4.15 -8.81
C TYR A 1078 21.90 4.14 -8.16
N SER A 1079 21.50 3.00 -7.61
CA SER A 1079 20.19 2.86 -6.97
C SER A 1079 20.20 1.81 -5.86
N ARG A 1080 19.11 1.75 -5.09
CA ARG A 1080 18.87 0.72 -4.08
C ARG A 1080 17.69 -0.14 -4.49
N ILE A 1081 17.81 -1.45 -4.29
CA ILE A 1081 16.71 -2.40 -4.48
C ILE A 1081 15.70 -2.22 -3.35
N ILE A 1082 14.46 -1.85 -3.66
CA ILE A 1082 13.35 -1.72 -2.69
C ILE A 1082 12.58 -3.04 -2.61
N SER A 1083 12.36 -3.70 -3.75
CA SER A 1083 11.57 -4.92 -3.81
C SER A 1083 11.99 -5.79 -5.00
N LEU A 1084 11.82 -7.10 -4.85
CA LEU A 1084 12.08 -8.10 -5.89
C LEU A 1084 10.80 -8.90 -6.12
N TYR A 1085 10.38 -9.04 -7.38
CA TYR A 1085 9.19 -9.78 -7.76
C TYR A 1085 9.49 -10.80 -8.85
N ALA A 1086 9.04 -12.04 -8.67
CA ALA A 1086 8.91 -13.02 -9.74
C ALA A 1086 7.42 -13.17 -10.07
N GLU A 1087 6.97 -12.50 -11.13
CA GLU A 1087 5.56 -12.41 -11.52
C GLU A 1087 4.65 -11.81 -10.42
N GLN A 1088 3.97 -12.63 -9.61
CA GLN A 1088 3.16 -12.20 -8.47
C GLN A 1088 3.83 -12.48 -7.11
N ASN A 1089 4.93 -13.24 -7.11
CA ASN A 1089 5.59 -13.67 -5.88
C ASN A 1089 6.62 -12.63 -5.45
N GLU A 1090 6.53 -12.19 -4.19
CA GLU A 1090 7.52 -11.32 -3.57
C GLU A 1090 8.73 -12.13 -3.07
N LEU A 1091 9.93 -11.64 -3.37
CA LEU A 1091 11.21 -12.27 -3.06
C LEU A 1091 12.03 -11.38 -2.12
N GLN A 1092 12.77 -12.01 -1.19
CA GLN A 1092 13.76 -11.32 -0.35
C GLN A 1092 15.16 -11.35 -0.97
N PHE A 1093 15.48 -12.45 -1.67
CA PHE A 1093 16.66 -12.57 -2.51
C PHE A 1093 16.27 -13.24 -3.83
N ALA A 1094 16.96 -12.90 -4.90
CA ALA A 1094 16.73 -13.44 -6.23
C ALA A 1094 18.00 -14.08 -6.77
N VAL A 1095 17.86 -15.27 -7.33
CA VAL A 1095 18.99 -16.08 -7.80
C VAL A 1095 19.11 -16.03 -9.33
N PRO A 1096 20.27 -16.43 -9.91
CA PRO A 1096 20.40 -16.65 -11.34
C PRO A 1096 19.35 -17.63 -11.84
N GLY A 1097 18.51 -17.19 -12.76
CA GLY A 1097 17.41 -18.02 -13.23
C GLY A 1097 16.39 -17.24 -14.02
N GLY A 1098 15.13 -17.56 -13.74
CA GLY A 1098 13.93 -16.96 -14.30
C GLY A 1098 13.89 -15.44 -14.26
N LEU A 1099 12.86 -14.90 -14.88
CA LEU A 1099 12.69 -13.46 -15.01
C LEU A 1099 12.26 -12.82 -13.69
N ILE A 1100 12.94 -11.74 -13.33
CA ILE A 1100 12.73 -10.99 -12.08
C ILE A 1100 12.47 -9.53 -12.42
N GLY A 1101 11.51 -8.93 -11.74
CA GLY A 1101 11.30 -7.49 -11.66
C GLY A 1101 11.98 -6.92 -10.42
N VAL A 1102 12.98 -6.07 -10.64
CA VAL A 1102 13.72 -5.36 -9.59
C VAL A 1102 13.12 -3.96 -9.46
N GLY A 1103 12.40 -3.71 -8.36
CA GLY A 1103 11.91 -2.40 -8.00
C GLY A 1103 13.02 -1.59 -7.33
N THR A 1104 13.32 -0.41 -7.89
CA THR A 1104 14.48 0.40 -7.48
C THR A 1104 14.06 1.78 -6.96
N THR A 1105 14.98 2.53 -6.35
CA THR A 1105 14.77 3.95 -5.99
C THR A 1105 14.97 4.90 -7.17
N MET A 1106 15.22 4.39 -8.37
CA MET A 1106 15.42 5.22 -9.57
C MET A 1106 14.17 5.98 -9.94
N ASP A 1107 14.35 7.15 -10.55
CA ASP A 1107 13.25 7.93 -11.12
C ASP A 1107 12.47 7.08 -12.16
N PRO A 1108 11.15 6.91 -12.01
CA PRO A 1108 10.33 6.15 -12.94
C PRO A 1108 10.45 6.60 -14.41
N THR A 1109 10.75 7.88 -14.66
CA THR A 1109 10.92 8.44 -16.01
C THR A 1109 12.05 7.77 -16.80
N LEU A 1110 13.10 7.29 -16.12
CA LEU A 1110 14.21 6.55 -16.73
C LEU A 1110 13.80 5.16 -17.20
N THR A 1111 12.74 4.60 -16.60
CA THR A 1111 12.23 3.25 -16.95
C THR A 1111 11.11 3.27 -17.99
N ARG A 1112 10.58 4.45 -18.31
CA ARG A 1112 9.48 4.59 -19.27
C ARG A 1112 9.91 4.18 -20.68
N ALA A 1113 9.02 3.45 -21.35
CA ALA A 1113 9.21 2.99 -22.74
C ALA A 1113 10.49 2.16 -22.98
N ASP A 1114 10.84 1.27 -22.05
CA ASP A 1114 11.95 0.31 -22.23
C ASP A 1114 13.34 0.94 -22.41
N ARG A 1115 13.57 2.16 -21.88
CA ARG A 1115 14.85 2.89 -22.01
C ARG A 1115 16.05 2.22 -21.36
N LEU A 1116 15.83 1.33 -20.37
CA LEU A 1116 16.91 0.56 -19.73
C LEU A 1116 17.19 -0.79 -20.41
N VAL A 1117 16.50 -1.12 -21.52
CA VAL A 1117 16.73 -2.40 -22.21
C VAL A 1117 18.12 -2.45 -22.81
N GLY A 1118 18.82 -3.56 -22.59
CA GLY A 1118 20.21 -3.73 -23.03
C GLY A 1118 21.24 -3.28 -21.99
N GLN A 1119 20.82 -2.61 -20.92
CA GLN A 1119 21.73 -2.25 -19.83
C GLN A 1119 21.97 -3.42 -18.89
N VAL A 1120 23.11 -3.40 -18.20
CA VAL A 1120 23.53 -4.42 -17.25
C VAL A 1120 23.42 -3.83 -15.84
N LEU A 1121 22.72 -4.56 -14.96
CA LEU A 1121 22.50 -4.24 -13.56
C LEU A 1121 23.34 -5.19 -12.70
N GLY A 1122 24.10 -4.65 -11.75
CA GLY A 1122 24.92 -5.47 -10.86
C GLY A 1122 25.39 -4.74 -9.61
N GLU A 1123 26.30 -5.37 -8.89
CA GLU A 1123 26.94 -4.76 -7.72
C GLU A 1123 27.92 -3.66 -8.14
N ILE A 1124 27.99 -2.59 -7.34
CA ILE A 1124 28.80 -1.40 -7.62
C ILE A 1124 30.26 -1.78 -7.88
N GLY A 1125 30.81 -1.34 -9.00
CA GLY A 1125 32.23 -1.56 -9.35
C GLY A 1125 32.57 -2.95 -9.90
N SER A 1126 31.61 -3.88 -9.95
CA SER A 1126 31.82 -5.26 -10.42
C SER A 1126 31.42 -5.51 -11.89
N LEU A 1127 30.82 -4.50 -12.53
CA LEU A 1127 30.25 -4.61 -13.86
C LEU A 1127 31.30 -4.55 -14.99
N PRO A 1128 31.03 -5.19 -16.15
CA PRO A 1128 31.92 -5.16 -17.32
C PRO A 1128 32.17 -3.75 -17.87
N ASP A 1129 33.23 -3.63 -18.66
CA ASP A 1129 33.61 -2.39 -19.33
C ASP A 1129 32.59 -1.97 -20.41
N VAL A 1130 32.57 -0.67 -20.70
CA VAL A 1130 31.69 -0.06 -21.71
C VAL A 1130 32.50 0.18 -22.98
N PHE A 1131 32.11 -0.46 -24.08
CA PHE A 1131 32.79 -0.40 -25.37
C PHE A 1131 32.12 0.57 -26.33
N VAL A 1132 32.92 1.29 -27.12
CA VAL A 1132 32.47 2.17 -28.24
C VAL A 1132 32.87 1.59 -29.58
N GLU A 1133 34.01 0.92 -29.63
CA GLU A 1133 34.46 0.17 -30.81
C GLU A 1133 34.68 -1.27 -30.41
N LEU A 1134 34.27 -2.19 -31.28
CA LEU A 1134 34.44 -3.63 -31.10
C LEU A 1134 35.21 -4.22 -32.27
N GLU A 1135 36.07 -5.18 -31.96
CA GLU A 1135 36.69 -6.09 -32.91
C GLU A 1135 36.03 -7.45 -32.76
N VAL A 1136 35.33 -7.87 -33.80
CA VAL A 1136 34.47 -9.07 -33.80
C VAL A 1136 34.97 -10.02 -34.87
N ASN A 1137 35.21 -11.28 -34.49
CA ASN A 1137 35.41 -12.37 -35.44
C ASN A 1137 34.04 -12.79 -35.98
N PHE A 1138 33.78 -12.68 -37.29
CA PHE A 1138 32.46 -12.87 -37.87
C PHE A 1138 32.38 -14.08 -38.82
N PHE A 1139 31.23 -14.73 -38.81
CA PHE A 1139 30.85 -15.84 -39.69
C PHE A 1139 29.55 -15.47 -40.42
N LEU A 1140 29.60 -15.47 -41.77
CA LEU A 1140 28.44 -15.16 -42.60
C LEU A 1140 27.72 -16.44 -43.04
N LEU A 1141 26.39 -16.38 -43.11
CA LEU A 1141 25.55 -17.48 -43.59
C LEU A 1141 25.74 -17.69 -45.10
N ARG A 1142 25.63 -18.93 -45.58
CA ARG A 1142 25.81 -19.26 -47.01
C ARG A 1142 24.73 -18.65 -47.92
N ARG A 1143 23.51 -18.52 -47.40
CA ARG A 1143 22.34 -17.97 -48.11
C ARG A 1143 21.55 -17.04 -47.19
N LEU A 1144 20.95 -16.01 -47.76
CA LEU A 1144 19.99 -15.14 -47.08
C LEU A 1144 18.72 -15.94 -46.76
N LEU A 1145 18.34 -15.97 -45.49
CA LEU A 1145 17.13 -16.63 -45.03
C LEU A 1145 15.92 -15.71 -45.30
N GLY A 1146 14.76 -16.30 -45.64
CA GLY A 1146 13.49 -15.57 -45.73
C GLY A 1146 13.10 -14.91 -47.06
N VAL A 1147 13.84 -15.09 -48.15
CA VAL A 1147 13.47 -14.54 -49.47
C VAL A 1147 12.89 -15.65 -50.35
N ARG A 1148 11.62 -15.54 -50.76
CA ARG A 1148 11.01 -16.46 -51.75
C ARG A 1148 11.48 -16.06 -53.15
N THR A 1149 12.45 -16.77 -53.69
CA THR A 1149 12.85 -16.60 -55.09
C THR A 1149 11.90 -17.37 -56.02
N LYS A 1150 11.02 -16.64 -56.72
CA LYS A 1150 10.45 -17.13 -57.98
C LYS A 1150 11.57 -17.08 -59.02
N GLY A 1151 12.15 -18.23 -59.35
CA GLY A 1151 12.96 -18.47 -60.55
C GLY A 1151 14.18 -17.56 -60.76
N SER A 1152 15.30 -17.86 -60.10
CA SER A 1152 16.68 -17.72 -60.63
C SER A 1152 17.71 -17.99 -59.52
N GLU A 1153 18.57 -18.99 -59.72
CA GLU A 1153 19.46 -19.57 -58.70
C GLU A 1153 20.66 -18.70 -58.26
N LYS A 1154 20.74 -17.43 -58.64
CA LYS A 1154 21.96 -16.61 -58.42
C LYS A 1154 21.82 -15.38 -57.50
N GLN A 1155 20.65 -15.06 -56.95
CA GLN A 1155 20.45 -13.84 -56.12
C GLN A 1155 20.35 -14.06 -54.60
N GLY A 1156 20.62 -15.26 -54.07
CA GLY A 1156 20.46 -15.58 -52.65
C GLY A 1156 21.74 -15.60 -51.78
N LYS A 1157 22.92 -15.30 -52.32
CA LYS A 1157 24.21 -15.47 -51.61
C LYS A 1157 24.55 -14.22 -50.77
N VAL A 1158 24.91 -14.41 -49.49
CA VAL A 1158 25.33 -13.32 -48.61
C VAL A 1158 26.68 -12.76 -49.09
N SER A 1159 26.72 -11.48 -49.43
CA SER A 1159 27.96 -10.79 -49.81
C SER A 1159 28.84 -10.49 -48.59
N LYS A 1160 30.16 -10.47 -48.78
CA LYS A 1160 31.14 -10.09 -47.74
C LYS A 1160 30.86 -8.67 -47.20
N LEU A 1161 31.32 -8.39 -45.99
CA LEU A 1161 31.19 -7.07 -45.34
C LEU A 1161 32.07 -6.02 -46.05
N THR A 1162 31.54 -4.82 -46.27
CA THR A 1162 32.28 -3.70 -46.90
C THR A 1162 32.59 -2.59 -45.89
N LYS A 1163 33.71 -1.89 -46.09
CA LYS A 1163 34.09 -0.74 -45.25
C LYS A 1163 33.10 0.40 -45.46
N GLY A 1164 32.64 1.00 -44.36
CA GLY A 1164 31.65 2.08 -44.35
C GLY A 1164 30.19 1.62 -44.28
N GLU A 1165 29.94 0.31 -44.35
CA GLU A 1165 28.59 -0.26 -44.23
C GLU A 1165 28.01 -0.09 -42.81
N ILE A 1166 26.70 0.16 -42.71
CA ILE A 1166 25.97 0.22 -41.44
C ILE A 1166 25.24 -1.10 -41.22
N LEU A 1167 25.62 -1.80 -40.16
CA LEU A 1167 25.02 -3.05 -39.71
C LEU A 1167 24.21 -2.82 -38.44
N MET A 1168 23.23 -3.67 -38.18
CA MET A 1168 22.58 -3.77 -36.88
C MET A 1168 23.22 -4.92 -36.12
N LEU A 1169 23.76 -4.63 -34.93
CA LEU A 1169 24.34 -5.61 -34.02
C LEU A 1169 23.39 -5.88 -32.87
N ASN A 1170 23.14 -7.15 -32.58
CA ASN A 1170 22.51 -7.56 -31.32
C ASN A 1170 23.56 -8.22 -30.43
N ILE A 1171 23.86 -7.58 -29.31
CA ILE A 1171 24.85 -8.03 -28.30
C ILE A 1171 24.07 -8.26 -27.01
N GLY A 1172 23.98 -9.50 -26.55
CA GLY A 1172 23.10 -9.85 -25.42
C GLY A 1172 21.65 -9.45 -25.70
N SER A 1173 21.11 -8.52 -24.90
CA SER A 1173 19.77 -7.94 -25.11
C SER A 1173 19.76 -6.53 -25.69
N MET A 1174 20.92 -6.00 -26.10
CA MET A 1174 21.08 -4.66 -26.68
C MET A 1174 21.12 -4.74 -28.21
N SER A 1175 20.25 -3.98 -28.87
CA SER A 1175 20.28 -3.77 -30.32
C SER A 1175 20.88 -2.40 -30.63
N THR A 1176 22.04 -2.35 -31.29
CA THR A 1176 22.74 -1.10 -31.63
C THR A 1176 23.20 -1.09 -33.08
N GLY A 1177 23.23 0.08 -33.70
CA GLY A 1177 23.79 0.24 -35.03
C GLY A 1177 25.32 0.28 -34.96
N ALA A 1178 26.00 -0.30 -35.94
CA ALA A 1178 27.45 -0.23 -36.03
C ALA A 1178 27.92 0.04 -37.44
N LYS A 1179 28.92 0.93 -37.56
CA LYS A 1179 29.60 1.23 -38.82
C LYS A 1179 30.85 0.36 -38.94
N VAL A 1180 31.00 -0.33 -40.07
CA VAL A 1180 32.19 -1.14 -40.36
C VAL A 1180 33.37 -0.22 -40.69
N VAL A 1181 34.37 -0.16 -39.81
CA VAL A 1181 35.58 0.68 -39.97
C VAL A 1181 36.64 -0.03 -40.81
N GLY A 1182 36.75 -1.34 -40.67
CA GLY A 1182 37.69 -2.16 -41.43
C GLY A 1182 37.39 -3.64 -41.30
N VAL A 1183 37.75 -4.41 -42.33
CA VAL A 1183 37.60 -5.87 -42.38
C VAL A 1183 38.96 -6.46 -42.75
N LYS A 1184 39.47 -7.39 -41.94
CA LYS A 1184 40.69 -8.17 -42.19
C LYS A 1184 40.36 -9.65 -42.04
N ASN A 1185 40.38 -10.41 -43.14
CA ASN A 1185 39.94 -11.81 -43.18
C ASN A 1185 38.55 -11.98 -42.53
N ASP A 1186 38.49 -12.69 -41.41
CA ASP A 1186 37.26 -12.95 -40.64
C ASP A 1186 37.10 -12.01 -39.42
N LEU A 1187 37.95 -10.99 -39.28
CA LEU A 1187 37.86 -9.96 -38.23
C LEU A 1187 37.29 -8.65 -38.79
N ALA A 1188 36.25 -8.13 -38.16
CA ALA A 1188 35.65 -6.84 -38.47
C ALA A 1188 35.79 -5.87 -37.29
N LYS A 1189 36.30 -4.67 -37.56
CA LYS A 1189 36.32 -3.56 -36.61
C LYS A 1189 35.05 -2.71 -36.81
N LEU A 1190 34.25 -2.60 -35.77
CA LEU A 1190 32.89 -2.04 -35.78
C LEU A 1190 32.83 -0.85 -34.80
N GLN A 1191 32.46 0.32 -35.29
CA GLN A 1191 32.19 1.50 -34.45
C GLN A 1191 30.71 1.56 -34.10
N LEU A 1192 30.39 1.53 -32.81
CA LEU A 1192 29.02 1.49 -32.31
C LEU A 1192 28.39 2.89 -32.30
N THR A 1193 27.10 2.98 -32.62
CA THR A 1193 26.35 4.25 -32.53
C THR A 1193 25.99 4.60 -31.09
N ALA A 1194 25.76 3.58 -30.26
CA ALA A 1194 25.56 3.70 -28.82
C ALA A 1194 26.54 2.77 -28.08
N PRO A 1195 27.12 3.23 -26.96
CA PRO A 1195 28.06 2.44 -26.19
C PRO A 1195 27.38 1.24 -25.52
N VAL A 1196 28.07 0.11 -25.45
CA VAL A 1196 27.53 -1.16 -24.94
C VAL A 1196 28.38 -1.71 -23.81
N CYS A 1197 27.73 -2.10 -22.70
CA CYS A 1197 28.38 -2.84 -21.62
C CYS A 1197 28.35 -4.34 -21.95
N THR A 1198 29.51 -4.93 -22.21
CA THR A 1198 29.64 -6.32 -22.66
C THR A 1198 31.01 -6.88 -22.23
N SER A 1199 31.23 -8.18 -22.41
CA SER A 1199 32.50 -8.85 -22.07
C SER A 1199 33.18 -9.45 -23.30
N LYS A 1200 34.51 -9.59 -23.24
CA LYS A 1200 35.27 -10.29 -24.30
C LYS A 1200 34.78 -11.74 -24.40
N GLY A 1201 34.59 -12.22 -25.63
CA GLY A 1201 34.07 -13.55 -25.92
C GLY A 1201 32.55 -13.63 -26.07
N GLU A 1202 31.80 -12.55 -25.85
CA GLU A 1202 30.35 -12.53 -26.04
C GLU A 1202 29.97 -12.58 -27.53
N LYS A 1203 28.84 -13.24 -27.84
CA LYS A 1203 28.38 -13.43 -29.22
C LYS A 1203 27.56 -12.23 -29.68
N VAL A 1204 27.70 -11.92 -30.97
CA VAL A 1204 27.03 -10.80 -31.63
C VAL A 1204 26.30 -11.32 -32.85
N ALA A 1205 25.01 -11.04 -32.98
CA ALA A 1205 24.28 -11.32 -34.23
C ALA A 1205 24.40 -10.13 -35.19
N LEU A 1206 24.72 -10.40 -36.45
CA LEU A 1206 24.93 -9.41 -37.50
C LEU A 1206 23.72 -9.37 -38.42
N SER A 1207 23.08 -8.21 -38.53
CA SER A 1207 21.95 -7.99 -39.44
C SER A 1207 22.22 -6.87 -40.43
N ARG A 1208 21.79 -7.06 -41.67
CA ARG A 1208 21.92 -6.11 -42.79
C ARG A 1208 20.55 -5.63 -43.24
N ARG A 1209 20.47 -4.39 -43.70
CA ARG A 1209 19.22 -3.84 -44.25
C ARG A 1209 19.03 -4.29 -45.71
N VAL A 1210 17.98 -5.08 -45.96
CA VAL A 1210 17.59 -5.58 -47.30
C VAL A 1210 16.09 -5.28 -47.50
N GLU A 1211 15.71 -4.67 -48.63
CA GLU A 1211 14.29 -4.32 -48.92
C GLU A 1211 13.59 -3.54 -47.79
N LYS A 1212 14.30 -2.58 -47.18
CA LYS A 1212 13.87 -1.79 -46.00
C LYS A 1212 13.75 -2.56 -44.66
N HIS A 1213 14.03 -3.86 -44.62
CA HIS A 1213 13.98 -4.68 -43.40
C HIS A 1213 15.37 -5.12 -42.93
N TRP A 1214 15.57 -5.30 -41.63
CA TRP A 1214 16.81 -5.87 -41.09
C TRP A 1214 16.74 -7.39 -41.15
N ARG A 1215 17.61 -8.01 -41.93
CA ARG A 1215 17.72 -9.46 -42.06
C ARG A 1215 19.04 -9.96 -41.50
N LEU A 1216 18.98 -11.12 -40.86
CA LEU A 1216 20.14 -11.78 -40.27
C LEU A 1216 21.09 -12.29 -41.37
N ILE A 1217 22.36 -11.87 -41.32
CA ILE A 1217 23.39 -12.24 -42.32
C ILE A 1217 24.47 -13.15 -41.75
N GLY A 1218 24.64 -13.17 -40.44
CA GLY A 1218 25.70 -13.90 -39.77
C GLY A 1218 25.76 -13.62 -38.29
N TRP A 1219 26.79 -14.13 -37.65
CA TRP A 1219 27.09 -13.90 -36.24
C TRP A 1219 28.59 -13.75 -36.05
N GLY A 1220 29.02 -13.27 -34.89
CA GLY A 1220 30.42 -13.15 -34.56
C GLY A 1220 30.68 -13.19 -33.06
N GLN A 1221 31.95 -13.15 -32.67
CA GLN A 1221 32.38 -13.18 -31.28
C GLN A 1221 33.35 -12.04 -31.00
N ILE A 1222 33.13 -11.31 -29.91
CA ILE A 1222 33.94 -10.15 -29.51
C ILE A 1222 35.33 -10.62 -29.08
N GLN A 1223 36.39 -10.08 -29.68
CA GLN A 1223 37.78 -10.36 -29.32
C GLN A 1223 38.39 -9.22 -28.49
N ALA A 1224 38.23 -7.99 -28.96
CA ALA A 1224 38.78 -6.79 -28.35
C ALA A 1224 37.88 -5.57 -28.64
N GLY A 1225 38.19 -4.42 -28.04
CA GLY A 1225 37.46 -3.19 -28.28
C GLY A 1225 38.04 -2.00 -27.50
N THR A 1226 37.63 -0.79 -27.88
CA THR A 1226 38.01 0.46 -27.22
C THR A 1226 36.98 0.80 -26.14
N THR A 1227 37.44 0.96 -24.90
CA THR A 1227 36.60 1.23 -23.72
C THR A 1227 36.52 2.73 -23.40
N ILE A 1228 35.40 3.17 -22.80
CA ILE A 1228 35.27 4.51 -22.20
C ILE A 1228 35.62 4.43 -20.71
N GLU A 1229 36.35 5.43 -20.20
CA GLU A 1229 36.50 5.64 -18.76
C GLU A 1229 35.17 6.04 -18.13
N VAL A 1230 34.68 5.18 -17.23
CA VAL A 1230 33.47 5.42 -16.46
C VAL A 1230 33.86 6.15 -15.17
N PRO A 1231 33.19 7.26 -14.79
CA PRO A 1231 33.52 7.99 -13.57
C PRO A 1231 33.40 7.08 -12.33
N PRO A 1232 34.32 7.20 -11.35
CA PRO A 1232 34.29 6.39 -10.13
C PRO A 1232 33.02 6.62 -9.33
N SER A 1233 32.64 5.63 -8.52
CA SER A 1233 31.42 5.70 -7.71
C SER A 1233 31.48 6.88 -6.73
N PRO A 1234 30.36 7.61 -6.51
CA PRO A 1234 30.27 8.61 -5.46
C PRO A 1234 30.09 8.02 -4.05
N PHE A 1235 30.07 6.68 -3.91
CA PHE A 1235 29.82 5.94 -2.67
C PHE A 1235 31.04 5.21 -2.15
#